data_AF-A0A3S0LPQ7-F1
#
_entry.id   AF-A0A3S0LPQ7-F1
#
_cell.length_a   1.000
_cell.length_b   1.000
_cell.length_c   1.000
_cell.angle_alpha   90.00
_cell.angle_beta   90.00
_cell.angle_gamma   90.00
#
_symmetry.space_group_name_H-M   'P 1'
#
loop_
_entity.id
_entity.type
_entity.pdbx_description
1 polymer ?
#
loop_
_entity_poly.entity_id
_entity_poly.type
_entity_poly.pdbx_seq_one_letter_code
_entity_poly.pdbx_strand_id
1 'polypeptide(L)'
;MTKNLKFSLLLMIFITLSANGASSCVDIFTDPPTGNHDPYGLTPPDDIGPDLGSLTCSKHGQSTSCSPDDTFASGDYNFSAGSFHQGSYIDTDGTTTRLYFDNLSMTKAYINWGGDTEDLIIYVRGDLTVAGQNYINGIVYVAGKVELTGNASIDGALASGGGLTIEGNGDVDFDEEAVKNADFGGMTCETPEPATNHYRIEFSSDALSCTAKNITIKSCANSDCSALTSVDSSVDLIKGDATYSTLTFQGSTKVDLWHGEGGPTTISLGAMSPAGSYRCYVDNHLGDENIACPLYFAKAGFIVKIDNYLSNKPQEKIEISAVKKSDTSTQCVPAFGTTSTTRDVNFWSEYISPTPAAIVTGSSASVDGDNIGTSSLNPTLISLTFNSEGKAEFYLNYPDAGKIAIHTKYIAPAGEDDEGLVMEGSDNTVRYPVGLCIKPETVCTAGDDTCPKFKIAGETFNTSIQAMAWDEDSDKDICEHSTTPNYVQTDIALGHTLKQPVDGALGELGLSEYEHKAKADSLNEFAQSIGEVGVFSLTATPPNGYLGENINIPSAESQPVGRFYPQDFELYEESMIAACGTGVTAFTYMDEPTSLMMKIRARNLSGVTTRNYFKDETVDFASGSALLVAENGNAGVDFQVRLTGLTDLKWEKDDQGVQAVESDIQFTRLLDGNLDGPYASMAIGVQMSDKDGVLIDSSDMNAKTSDDCAISDSCNAKLISTQHYRHGRMVLENAYGPETDTIRMPVTAQYWDGAQWVVNTLDNCTDIASAGLPVTDVVYNPALVSPQSVTRVAGTNTVPDSDFSVGRFELLWQSLVATPNRYRGQVTAPLVVPAWLQWYWNWNSDGALSDPRASAFFGTYRGHDRVIQWREVN
;
A
#
# COMPACT_ATOMS: atom_id res chain seq x y z
N MET A 1 -52.62 -21.38 39.32
CA MET A 1 -52.05 -21.69 40.65
C MET A 1 -50.66 -22.26 40.45
N THR A 2 -49.65 -21.45 40.82
CA THR A 2 -48.31 -21.82 41.34
C THR A 2 -47.50 -22.93 40.65
N LYS A 3 -46.38 -22.55 40.00
CA LYS A 3 -45.00 -22.72 40.53
C LYS A 3 -43.97 -22.59 39.39
N ASN A 4 -43.09 -21.58 39.47
CA ASN A 4 -41.65 -21.75 39.72
C ASN A 4 -40.88 -20.49 39.32
N LEU A 5 -40.13 -20.00 40.31
CA LEU A 5 -39.35 -18.77 40.30
C LEU A 5 -38.08 -18.96 39.45
N LYS A 6 -37.79 -17.99 38.60
CA LYS A 6 -36.59 -17.90 37.78
C LYS A 6 -35.36 -17.68 38.67
N PHE A 7 -34.37 -18.56 38.56
CA PHE A 7 -33.01 -18.32 39.03
C PHE A 7 -32.27 -17.55 37.93
N SER A 8 -31.81 -16.35 38.27
CA SER A 8 -30.92 -15.55 37.42
C SER A 8 -29.50 -15.97 37.74
N LEU A 9 -28.85 -16.65 36.79
CA LEU A 9 -27.45 -17.05 36.86
C LEU A 9 -26.62 -15.86 36.36
N LEU A 10 -26.08 -15.09 37.29
CA LEU A 10 -25.11 -14.03 37.00
C LEU A 10 -23.75 -14.69 36.80
N LEU A 11 -23.25 -14.64 35.57
CA LEU A 11 -21.94 -15.15 35.16
C LEU A 11 -20.85 -14.27 35.78
N MET A 12 -20.29 -14.69 36.92
CA MET A 12 -19.05 -14.11 37.46
C MET A 12 -17.90 -14.56 36.57
N ILE A 13 -17.37 -13.62 35.78
CA ILE A 13 -16.10 -13.75 35.08
C ILE A 13 -15.02 -13.75 36.16
N PHE A 14 -14.44 -14.92 36.45
CA PHE A 14 -13.15 -15.00 37.12
C PHE A 14 -12.10 -14.56 36.12
N ILE A 15 -11.75 -13.27 36.14
CA ILE A 15 -10.47 -12.81 35.64
C ILE A 15 -9.45 -13.34 36.64
N THR A 16 -8.75 -14.41 36.28
CA THR A 16 -7.49 -14.76 36.91
C THR A 16 -6.52 -13.64 36.55
N LEU A 17 -6.45 -12.59 37.38
CA LEU A 17 -5.24 -11.78 37.42
C LEU A 17 -4.13 -12.73 37.85
N SER A 18 -3.25 -13.03 36.90
CA SER A 18 -1.96 -13.65 37.11
C SER A 18 -1.19 -12.83 38.13
N ALA A 19 -1.18 -13.30 39.37
CA ALA A 19 -0.22 -12.91 40.39
C ALA A 19 1.15 -13.52 40.01
N ASN A 20 1.80 -12.98 38.97
CA ASN A 20 3.12 -13.41 38.49
C ASN A 20 4.22 -12.34 38.67
N GLY A 21 3.98 -11.30 39.46
CA GLY A 21 5.00 -10.24 39.68
C GLY A 21 6.15 -10.66 40.59
N ALA A 22 5.86 -11.33 41.71
CA ALA A 22 6.87 -11.58 42.76
C ALA A 22 7.85 -12.72 42.44
N SER A 23 7.49 -13.71 41.60
CA SER A 23 8.36 -14.87 41.35
C SER A 23 9.49 -14.60 40.34
N SER A 24 9.58 -13.40 39.75
CA SER A 24 10.58 -13.08 38.71
C SER A 24 11.83 -12.37 39.26
N CYS A 25 11.73 -11.69 40.40
CA CYS A 25 12.83 -10.87 40.92
C CYS A 25 13.87 -11.68 41.70
N VAL A 26 13.50 -12.88 42.16
CA VAL A 26 14.44 -13.81 42.83
C VAL A 26 15.61 -14.15 41.91
N ASP A 27 15.39 -14.25 40.60
CA ASP A 27 16.44 -14.61 39.63
C ASP A 27 17.54 -13.55 39.47
N ILE A 28 17.29 -12.29 39.88
CA ILE A 28 18.27 -11.19 39.84
C ILE A 28 19.18 -11.23 41.07
N PHE A 29 18.65 -11.62 42.23
CA PHE A 29 19.37 -11.66 43.48
C PHE A 29 20.00 -13.03 43.69
N THR A 30 21.33 -13.07 43.75
CA THR A 30 22.12 -14.30 43.80
C THR A 30 22.90 -14.41 45.12
N ASP A 31 23.27 -15.63 45.49
CA ASP A 31 24.21 -15.90 46.58
C ASP A 31 25.45 -16.65 46.05
N PRO A 32 26.66 -16.06 46.06
CA PRO A 32 26.97 -14.70 46.49
C PRO A 32 26.41 -13.64 45.51
N PRO A 33 26.23 -12.37 45.94
CA PRO A 33 25.62 -11.34 45.11
C PRO A 33 26.44 -11.05 43.85
N THR A 34 25.74 -10.84 42.73
CA THR A 34 26.33 -10.55 41.42
C THR A 34 26.03 -9.12 40.95
N GLY A 35 26.94 -8.58 40.13
CA GLY A 35 26.75 -7.31 39.44
C GLY A 35 26.83 -7.47 37.91
N ASN A 36 26.82 -6.35 37.19
CA ASN A 36 26.80 -6.26 35.73
C ASN A 36 25.52 -6.81 35.08
N HIS A 37 24.38 -6.56 35.72
CA HIS A 37 23.07 -6.98 35.21
C HIS A 37 22.55 -6.07 34.07
N ASP A 38 23.04 -4.83 33.89
CA ASP A 38 22.58 -3.90 32.83
C ASP A 38 22.70 -4.50 31.40
N PRO A 39 21.65 -4.42 30.54
CA PRO A 39 20.35 -3.75 30.74
C PRO A 39 19.27 -4.57 31.45
N TYR A 40 19.56 -5.81 31.82
CA TYR A 40 18.61 -6.78 32.37
C TYR A 40 18.66 -6.81 33.89
N GLY A 41 17.79 -6.08 34.57
CA GLY A 41 17.77 -6.10 36.03
C GLY A 41 16.48 -5.54 36.61
N LEU A 42 16.57 -5.00 37.83
CA LEU A 42 15.41 -4.38 38.50
C LEU A 42 15.21 -2.97 37.93
N THR A 43 14.05 -2.74 37.35
CA THR A 43 13.68 -1.44 36.77
C THR A 43 12.50 -0.87 37.56
N PRO A 44 12.59 0.38 38.05
CA PRO A 44 11.52 1.00 38.82
C PRO A 44 10.38 1.45 37.90
N PRO A 45 9.15 1.60 38.43
CA PRO A 45 8.02 2.10 37.64
C PRO A 45 8.29 3.54 37.15
N ASP A 46 7.64 3.94 36.05
CA ASP A 46 7.81 5.28 35.47
C ASP A 46 7.37 6.43 36.41
N ASP A 47 6.48 6.16 37.38
CA ASP A 47 5.92 7.14 38.31
C ASP A 47 6.23 6.78 39.78
N ILE A 48 7.38 7.23 40.27
CA ILE A 48 7.90 6.98 41.64
C ILE A 48 7.46 8.10 42.61
N GLY A 49 6.68 9.08 42.14
CA GLY A 49 6.33 10.27 42.91
C GLY A 49 7.43 11.36 42.90
N PRO A 50 7.15 12.51 43.54
CA PRO A 50 7.97 13.72 43.43
C PRO A 50 9.33 13.57 44.14
N ASP A 51 10.37 14.23 43.60
CA ASP A 51 11.66 14.36 44.27
C ASP A 51 11.51 15.14 45.60
N LEU A 52 11.87 14.47 46.71
CA LEU A 52 11.83 14.99 48.07
C LEU A 52 13.11 15.73 48.46
N GLY A 53 14.06 15.87 47.53
CA GLY A 53 15.37 16.48 47.77
C GLY A 53 16.37 15.48 48.35
N SER A 54 17.34 15.98 49.12
CA SER A 54 18.38 15.12 49.73
C SER A 54 17.98 14.65 51.12
N LEU A 55 18.06 13.35 51.37
CA LEU A 55 17.94 12.76 52.70
C LEU A 55 19.32 12.74 53.36
N THR A 56 19.53 13.64 54.33
CA THR A 56 20.76 13.68 55.12
C THR A 56 20.46 13.32 56.56
N CYS A 57 21.15 12.30 57.07
CA CYS A 57 20.94 11.77 58.41
C CYS A 57 22.23 11.81 59.22
N SER A 58 22.13 12.38 60.44
CA SER A 58 23.23 12.38 61.40
C SER A 58 22.71 12.21 62.83
N LYS A 59 23.52 11.59 63.70
CA LYS A 59 23.16 11.39 65.11
C LYS A 59 23.67 12.54 65.98
N HIS A 60 22.79 13.15 66.76
CA HIS A 60 23.13 14.16 67.77
C HIS A 60 22.71 13.68 69.16
N GLY A 61 23.65 13.07 69.90
CA GLY A 61 23.37 12.51 71.23
C GLY A 61 22.60 11.18 71.14
N GLN A 62 21.41 11.12 71.76
CA GLN A 62 20.54 9.93 71.75
C GLN A 62 19.51 9.94 70.60
N SER A 63 19.31 11.07 69.91
CA SER A 63 18.38 11.23 68.80
C SER A 63 19.10 11.28 67.45
N THR A 64 18.51 10.67 66.43
CA THR A 64 18.89 10.90 65.04
C THR A 64 18.12 12.12 64.50
N SER A 65 18.78 12.90 63.64
CA SER A 65 18.14 13.95 62.86
C SER A 65 18.29 13.57 61.39
N CYS A 66 17.21 13.09 60.79
CA CYS A 66 17.04 12.98 59.35
C CYS A 66 16.10 14.11 58.89
N SER A 67 16.36 14.66 57.71
CA SER A 67 15.46 15.64 57.06
C SER A 67 15.04 15.04 55.71
N PRO A 68 13.73 14.89 55.42
CA PRO A 68 12.58 15.40 56.18
C PRO A 68 12.13 14.56 57.39
N ASP A 69 12.33 13.24 57.39
CA ASP A 69 11.81 12.32 58.42
C ASP A 69 12.84 11.21 58.74
N ASP A 70 12.77 10.62 59.94
CA ASP A 70 13.61 9.52 60.42
C ASP A 70 12.87 8.17 60.56
N THR A 71 11.57 8.14 60.27
CA THR A 71 10.74 6.93 60.17
C THR A 71 9.85 7.01 58.94
N PHE A 72 9.79 5.94 58.15
CA PHE A 72 9.02 5.89 56.91
C PHE A 72 7.92 4.83 57.00
N ALA A 73 6.71 5.20 56.59
CA ALA A 73 5.61 4.26 56.44
C ALA A 73 5.70 3.53 55.09
N SER A 74 5.01 2.40 54.93
CA SER A 74 4.97 1.68 53.65
C SER A 74 4.54 2.60 52.49
N GLY A 75 5.26 2.50 51.36
CA GLY A 75 5.10 3.41 50.22
C GLY A 75 6.42 3.79 49.54
N ASP A 76 6.33 4.64 48.52
CA ASP A 76 7.45 5.07 47.66
C ASP A 76 7.97 6.47 48.04
N TYR A 77 9.28 6.59 48.22
CA TYR A 77 9.94 7.86 48.58
C TYR A 77 11.14 8.12 47.67
N ASN A 78 11.06 9.19 46.88
CA ASN A 78 12.05 9.53 45.86
C ASN A 78 12.99 10.64 46.34
N PHE A 79 14.29 10.36 46.47
CA PHE A 79 15.31 11.33 46.89
C PHE A 79 16.39 11.51 45.81
N SER A 80 16.84 12.75 45.63
CA SER A 80 17.98 13.06 44.74
C SER A 80 19.34 12.63 45.31
N ALA A 81 19.51 12.56 46.63
CA ALA A 81 20.73 12.05 47.24
C ALA A 81 20.49 11.52 48.66
N GLY A 82 21.18 10.44 49.03
CA GLY A 82 21.20 9.90 50.38
C GLY A 82 22.58 10.02 51.03
N SER A 83 22.65 10.57 52.24
CA SER A 83 23.89 10.62 53.02
C SER A 83 23.66 10.31 54.49
N PHE A 84 24.18 9.17 54.94
CA PHE A 84 24.03 8.67 56.31
C PHE A 84 25.37 8.64 57.02
N HIS A 85 25.48 9.30 58.17
CA HIS A 85 26.75 9.36 58.91
C HIS A 85 26.60 9.47 60.44
N GLN A 86 27.71 9.22 61.15
CA GLN A 86 27.83 9.38 62.61
C GLN A 86 26.91 8.48 63.47
N GLY A 87 26.50 7.31 62.98
CA GLY A 87 25.62 6.39 63.70
C GLY A 87 24.13 6.68 63.51
N SER A 88 23.78 7.39 62.43
CA SER A 88 22.38 7.63 62.06
C SER A 88 21.63 6.32 61.79
N TYR A 89 20.33 6.33 62.06
CA TYR A 89 19.44 5.23 61.72
C TYR A 89 18.15 5.74 61.07
N ILE A 90 17.49 4.88 60.30
CA ILE A 90 16.10 5.04 59.88
C ILE A 90 15.36 3.73 60.16
N ASP A 91 14.08 3.84 60.46
CA ASP A 91 13.19 2.71 60.71
C ASP A 91 12.01 2.74 59.73
N THR A 92 11.46 1.57 59.42
CA THR A 92 10.24 1.40 58.62
C THR A 92 9.15 0.78 59.49
N ASP A 93 7.88 1.11 59.25
CA ASP A 93 6.76 0.64 60.10
C ASP A 93 5.83 -0.42 59.46
N GLY A 94 6.19 -0.93 58.28
CA GLY A 94 5.57 -2.11 57.68
C GLY A 94 6.00 -2.43 56.24
N THR A 95 5.48 -3.54 55.74
CA THR A 95 5.78 -4.13 54.42
C THR A 95 5.05 -3.39 53.28
N THR A 96 5.70 -2.78 52.29
CA THR A 96 7.14 -2.51 52.11
C THR A 96 7.36 -1.01 51.87
N THR A 97 8.38 -0.44 52.51
CA THR A 97 8.90 0.91 52.23
C THR A 97 9.94 0.85 51.12
N ARG A 98 9.77 1.68 50.09
CA ARG A 98 10.63 1.72 48.90
C ARG A 98 11.34 3.07 48.83
N LEU A 99 12.66 3.08 49.08
CA LEU A 99 13.49 4.28 49.07
C LEU A 99 14.30 4.34 47.77
N TYR A 100 14.11 5.40 46.99
CA TYR A 100 14.82 5.61 45.74
C TYR A 100 15.83 6.74 45.90
N PHE A 101 17.07 6.53 45.45
CA PHE A 101 18.14 7.51 45.49
C PHE A 101 18.78 7.67 44.11
N ASP A 102 19.15 8.89 43.69
CA ASP A 102 20.04 9.01 42.53
C ASP A 102 21.46 8.52 42.88
N ASN A 103 21.95 8.84 44.08
CA ASN A 103 23.20 8.29 44.63
C ASN A 103 23.08 8.15 46.14
N LEU A 104 23.72 7.11 46.71
CA LEU A 104 23.64 6.80 48.13
C LEU A 104 25.05 6.62 48.72
N SER A 105 25.32 7.36 49.79
CA SER A 105 26.58 7.29 50.55
C SER A 105 26.33 7.00 52.03
N MET A 106 27.05 6.04 52.59
CA MET A 106 26.85 5.62 53.98
C MET A 106 28.18 5.48 54.73
N THR A 107 28.27 6.07 55.93
CA THR A 107 29.42 5.94 56.82
C THR A 107 29.01 5.86 58.27
N LYS A 108 28.96 4.64 58.82
CA LYS A 108 28.46 4.36 60.16
C LYS A 108 26.96 4.58 60.26
N ALA A 109 26.16 3.79 59.56
CA ALA A 109 24.69 3.88 59.54
C ALA A 109 24.02 2.53 59.87
N TYR A 110 22.84 2.59 60.46
CA TYR A 110 22.03 1.43 60.84
C TYR A 110 20.64 1.57 60.23
N ILE A 111 20.36 0.86 59.15
CA ILE A 111 19.14 1.04 58.36
C ILE A 111 18.22 -0.15 58.64
N ASN A 112 16.99 0.15 59.06
CA ASN A 112 15.97 -0.86 59.39
C ASN A 112 16.47 -1.92 60.40
N TRP A 113 17.32 -1.52 61.35
CA TRP A 113 18.00 -2.47 62.25
C TRP A 113 17.03 -3.32 63.09
N GLY A 114 15.83 -2.81 63.37
CA GLY A 114 14.84 -3.48 64.21
C GLY A 114 13.59 -4.00 63.49
N GLY A 115 13.47 -3.80 62.18
CA GLY A 115 12.32 -4.27 61.37
C GLY A 115 12.60 -5.59 60.65
N ASP A 116 11.59 -6.11 59.94
CA ASP A 116 11.75 -7.31 59.10
C ASP A 116 12.40 -6.93 57.75
N THR A 117 13.09 -7.89 57.12
CA THR A 117 13.91 -7.64 55.91
C THR A 117 13.05 -7.21 54.71
N GLU A 118 11.88 -7.82 54.54
CA GLU A 118 10.90 -7.50 53.48
C GLU A 118 10.25 -6.11 53.64
N ASP A 119 10.45 -5.43 54.77
CA ASP A 119 9.89 -4.10 55.02
C ASP A 119 10.63 -2.99 54.28
N LEU A 120 11.83 -3.26 53.74
CA LEU A 120 12.66 -2.24 53.09
C LEU A 120 13.23 -2.69 51.74
N ILE A 121 12.94 -1.89 50.70
CA ILE A 121 13.65 -1.92 49.43
C ILE A 121 14.41 -0.60 49.25
N ILE A 122 15.69 -0.67 48.89
CA ILE A 122 16.51 0.47 48.48
C ILE A 122 16.86 0.33 47.01
N TYR A 123 16.48 1.32 46.20
CA TYR A 123 16.87 1.43 44.80
C TYR A 123 17.81 2.62 44.59
N VAL A 124 18.97 2.40 43.97
CA VAL A 124 19.93 3.47 43.66
C VAL A 124 20.13 3.57 42.14
N ARG A 125 19.80 4.72 41.53
CA ARG A 125 19.90 4.94 40.07
C ARG A 125 21.35 5.07 39.58
N GLY A 126 22.19 5.71 40.39
CA GLY A 126 23.62 5.86 40.18
C GLY A 126 24.39 4.90 41.09
N ASP A 127 25.34 5.44 41.84
CA ASP A 127 26.29 4.61 42.60
C ASP A 127 25.95 4.51 44.09
N LEU A 128 26.25 3.34 44.67
CA LEU A 128 26.22 3.09 46.10
C LEU A 128 27.65 3.00 46.65
N THR A 129 28.00 3.90 47.58
CA THR A 129 29.28 3.86 48.30
C THR A 129 29.06 3.67 49.79
N VAL A 130 29.57 2.58 50.34
CA VAL A 130 29.49 2.26 51.76
C VAL A 130 30.89 2.20 52.34
N ALA A 131 31.15 2.96 53.41
CA ALA A 131 32.43 3.01 54.09
C ALA A 131 32.27 2.81 55.61
N GLY A 132 33.18 2.08 56.25
CA GLY A 132 33.18 1.92 57.73
C GLY A 132 32.18 0.86 58.24
N GLN A 133 31.54 1.09 59.39
CA GLN A 133 30.67 0.11 60.07
C GLN A 133 29.19 0.34 59.76
N ASN A 134 28.61 -0.34 58.77
CA ASN A 134 27.22 -0.15 58.38
C ASN A 134 26.40 -1.44 58.54
N TYR A 135 25.11 -1.30 58.78
CA TYR A 135 24.17 -2.40 58.79
C TYR A 135 22.91 -2.00 58.03
N ILE A 136 22.48 -2.85 57.11
CA ILE A 136 21.25 -2.68 56.33
C ILE A 136 20.46 -3.97 56.47
N ASN A 137 19.22 -3.86 56.95
CA ASN A 137 18.26 -4.97 56.88
C ASN A 137 17.27 -4.67 55.75
N GLY A 138 17.45 -5.29 54.58
CA GLY A 138 16.60 -5.00 53.42
C GLY A 138 17.14 -5.48 52.07
N ILE A 139 16.33 -5.26 51.03
CA ILE A 139 16.63 -5.60 49.63
C ILE A 139 17.23 -4.38 48.93
N VAL A 140 18.44 -4.51 48.39
CA VAL A 140 19.19 -3.41 47.79
C VAL A 140 19.49 -3.70 46.32
N TYR A 141 19.01 -2.83 45.43
CA TYR A 141 19.39 -2.84 44.01
C TYR A 141 20.03 -1.53 43.59
N VAL A 142 21.13 -1.62 42.85
CA VAL A 142 21.91 -0.46 42.40
C VAL A 142 22.11 -0.53 40.89
N ALA A 143 21.51 0.37 40.13
CA ALA A 143 21.66 0.40 38.68
C ALA A 143 23.09 0.75 38.25
N GLY A 144 23.78 1.63 38.99
CA GLY A 144 25.20 1.92 38.80
C GLY A 144 26.12 0.91 39.49
N LYS A 145 27.29 1.37 39.94
CA LYS A 145 28.26 0.50 40.63
C LYS A 145 28.05 0.47 42.14
N VAL A 146 28.46 -0.63 42.75
CA VAL A 146 28.47 -0.83 44.21
C VAL A 146 29.91 -0.93 44.70
N GLU A 147 30.26 -0.07 45.64
CA GLU A 147 31.54 -0.09 46.36
C GLU A 147 31.29 -0.22 47.87
N LEU A 148 31.38 -1.45 48.39
CA LEU A 148 31.33 -1.73 49.83
C LEU A 148 32.76 -1.82 50.36
N THR A 149 33.17 -0.88 51.22
CA THR A 149 34.50 -0.84 51.85
C THR A 149 34.40 -0.81 53.38
N GLY A 150 35.08 -1.73 54.07
CA GLY A 150 35.11 -1.77 55.55
C GLY A 150 34.30 -2.92 56.14
N ASN A 151 33.48 -2.66 57.18
CA ASN A 151 32.69 -3.66 57.90
C ASN A 151 31.19 -3.36 57.71
N ALA A 152 30.66 -3.59 56.51
CA ALA A 152 29.23 -3.42 56.21
C ALA A 152 28.53 -4.80 56.20
N SER A 153 27.41 -4.94 56.91
CA SER A 153 26.54 -6.12 56.84
C SER A 153 25.25 -5.74 56.10
N ILE A 154 24.82 -6.57 55.16
CA ILE A 154 23.49 -6.51 54.58
C ILE A 154 22.81 -7.84 54.90
N ASP A 155 21.74 -7.79 55.67
CA ASP A 155 20.87 -8.94 55.89
C ASP A 155 19.68 -8.74 54.93
N GLY A 156 19.54 -9.60 53.92
CA GLY A 156 18.56 -9.42 52.85
C GLY A 156 19.08 -9.76 51.46
N ALA A 157 19.11 -8.81 50.53
CA ALA A 157 19.55 -9.09 49.16
C ALA A 157 20.33 -7.92 48.54
N LEU A 158 21.30 -8.22 47.67
CA LEU A 158 22.10 -7.22 46.96
C LEU A 158 22.30 -7.65 45.49
N ALA A 159 22.03 -6.74 44.55
CA ALA A 159 22.40 -6.91 43.14
C ALA A 159 22.73 -5.55 42.51
N SER A 160 23.50 -5.54 41.42
CA SER A 160 23.80 -4.30 40.69
C SER A 160 23.80 -4.40 39.16
N GLY A 161 23.30 -3.36 38.50
CA GLY A 161 23.38 -3.17 37.05
C GLY A 161 24.82 -2.94 36.58
N GLY A 162 25.61 -2.19 37.35
CA GLY A 162 27.05 -2.00 37.12
C GLY A 162 27.92 -2.96 37.93
N GLY A 163 29.23 -2.68 37.98
CA GLY A 163 30.19 -3.51 38.70
C GLY A 163 29.94 -3.54 40.22
N LEU A 164 30.04 -4.75 40.81
CA LEU A 164 29.90 -4.99 42.24
C LEU A 164 31.27 -5.31 42.86
N THR A 165 31.70 -4.49 43.82
CA THR A 165 32.95 -4.68 44.56
C THR A 165 32.68 -4.69 46.06
N ILE A 166 33.03 -5.79 46.73
CA ILE A 166 32.93 -5.95 48.19
C ILE A 166 34.35 -6.16 48.74
N GLU A 167 34.86 -5.17 49.47
CA GLU A 167 36.21 -5.16 50.05
C GLU A 167 36.18 -4.92 51.58
N GLY A 168 37.08 -5.57 52.32
CA GLY A 168 37.15 -5.50 53.79
C GLY A 168 36.54 -6.74 54.47
N ASN A 169 35.78 -6.55 55.55
CA ASN A 169 34.94 -7.57 56.19
C ASN A 169 33.46 -7.32 55.92
N GLY A 170 33.12 -6.87 54.70
CA GLY A 170 31.73 -6.74 54.28
C GLY A 170 31.09 -8.11 54.08
N ASP A 171 29.83 -8.25 54.46
CA ASP A 171 29.07 -9.50 54.36
C ASP A 171 27.64 -9.21 53.86
N VAL A 172 27.10 -10.14 53.08
CA VAL A 172 25.71 -10.10 52.59
C VAL A 172 25.10 -11.46 52.89
N ASP A 173 24.18 -11.52 53.85
CA ASP A 173 23.44 -12.72 54.21
C ASP A 173 22.15 -12.76 53.37
N PHE A 174 22.12 -13.62 52.35
CA PHE A 174 21.03 -13.66 51.39
C PHE A 174 19.76 -14.30 51.97
N ASP A 175 18.66 -13.55 51.98
CA ASP A 175 17.33 -14.00 52.40
C ASP A 175 16.37 -14.10 51.20
N GLU A 176 16.25 -15.30 50.64
CA GLU A 176 15.36 -15.59 49.51
C GLU A 176 13.87 -15.37 49.86
N GLU A 177 13.48 -15.64 51.11
CA GLU A 177 12.07 -15.49 51.54
C GLU A 177 11.71 -14.02 51.72
N ALA A 178 12.65 -13.17 52.17
CA ALA A 178 12.45 -11.73 52.19
C ALA A 178 12.18 -11.16 50.78
N VAL A 179 12.91 -11.62 49.77
CA VAL A 179 12.67 -11.22 48.36
C VAL A 179 11.29 -11.68 47.87
N LYS A 180 10.84 -12.88 48.24
CA LYS A 180 9.50 -13.37 47.87
C LYS A 180 8.37 -12.63 48.58
N ASN A 181 8.59 -12.20 49.82
CA ASN A 181 7.57 -11.57 50.66
C ASN A 181 7.47 -10.05 50.48
N ALA A 182 8.51 -9.40 49.95
CA ALA A 182 8.51 -7.96 49.72
C ALA A 182 7.54 -7.52 48.60
N ASP A 183 6.90 -6.36 48.78
CA ASP A 183 6.12 -5.70 47.73
C ASP A 183 6.99 -4.73 46.92
N PHE A 184 7.39 -5.18 45.72
CA PHE A 184 8.18 -4.41 44.76
C PHE A 184 7.44 -3.23 44.11
N GLY A 185 6.16 -2.97 44.41
CA GLY A 185 5.53 -1.69 44.05
C GLY A 185 5.43 -1.38 42.56
N GLY A 186 5.44 -2.41 41.70
CA GLY A 186 5.41 -2.25 40.25
C GLY A 186 6.79 -2.19 39.57
N MET A 187 7.89 -2.42 40.30
CA MET A 187 9.19 -2.68 39.68
C MET A 187 9.12 -3.93 38.79
N THR A 188 9.81 -3.91 37.65
CA THR A 188 9.94 -5.05 36.74
C THR A 188 11.33 -5.67 36.85
N CYS A 189 11.39 -6.98 36.70
CA CYS A 189 12.61 -7.77 36.75
C CYS A 189 12.82 -8.43 35.39
N GLU A 190 13.80 -7.96 34.64
CA GLU A 190 14.15 -8.55 33.34
C GLU A 190 15.33 -9.51 33.52
N THR A 191 15.13 -10.78 33.16
CA THR A 191 16.21 -11.74 32.95
C THR A 191 16.45 -11.88 31.45
N PRO A 192 17.70 -12.03 30.98
CA PRO A 192 17.93 -12.28 29.57
C PRO A 192 17.27 -13.59 29.15
N GLU A 193 16.49 -13.60 28.06
CA GLU A 193 16.10 -14.85 27.41
C GLU A 193 17.37 -15.64 27.01
N PRO A 194 17.37 -16.97 27.17
CA PRO A 194 18.52 -17.77 26.74
C PRO A 194 18.69 -17.64 25.23
N ALA A 195 19.92 -17.39 24.78
CA ALA A 195 20.27 -17.24 23.36
C ALA A 195 19.92 -18.46 22.48
N THR A 196 19.56 -19.59 23.09
CA THR A 196 19.02 -20.79 22.44
C THR A 196 17.98 -21.41 23.36
N ASN A 197 16.78 -21.72 22.84
CA ASN A 197 15.73 -22.38 23.62
C ASN A 197 16.10 -23.85 23.90
N HIS A 198 16.46 -24.59 22.85
CA HIS A 198 16.98 -25.97 22.93
C HIS A 198 17.69 -26.36 21.62
N TYR A 199 18.44 -27.47 21.64
CA TYR A 199 18.96 -28.14 20.46
C TYR A 199 18.07 -29.31 20.05
N ARG A 200 17.95 -29.59 18.75
CA ARG A 200 17.20 -30.76 18.23
C ARG A 200 18.12 -31.66 17.42
N ILE A 201 18.20 -32.94 17.77
CA ILE A 201 18.86 -33.99 16.99
C ILE A 201 17.79 -34.69 16.15
N GLU A 202 17.94 -34.72 14.83
CA GLU A 202 16.92 -35.22 13.90
C GLU A 202 17.51 -36.24 12.91
N PHE A 203 16.90 -37.43 12.84
CA PHE A 203 17.26 -38.50 11.92
C PHE A 203 16.13 -39.54 11.82
N SER A 204 16.11 -40.35 10.75
CA SER A 204 15.22 -41.52 10.67
C SER A 204 15.88 -42.77 11.29
N SER A 205 15.09 -43.72 11.80
CA SER A 205 15.60 -44.88 12.55
C SER A 205 16.33 -45.92 11.68
N ASP A 206 16.18 -45.86 10.36
CA ASP A 206 16.89 -46.71 9.42
C ASP A 206 18.40 -46.40 9.42
N ALA A 207 19.24 -47.37 9.76
CA ALA A 207 20.68 -47.19 9.64
C ALA A 207 21.33 -48.51 9.26
N LEU A 208 22.32 -48.46 8.37
CA LEU A 208 23.09 -49.63 7.97
C LEU A 208 24.50 -49.53 8.52
N SER A 209 24.98 -50.59 9.14
CA SER A 209 26.35 -50.69 9.64
C SER A 209 27.42 -50.50 8.57
N CYS A 210 27.05 -50.53 7.29
CA CYS A 210 27.96 -50.36 6.16
C CYS A 210 27.76 -49.03 5.39
N THR A 211 26.86 -48.15 5.85
CA THR A 211 26.72 -46.76 5.36
C THR A 211 26.78 -45.77 6.53
N ALA A 212 27.16 -44.52 6.24
CA ALA A 212 27.07 -43.47 7.25
C ALA A 212 25.62 -42.97 7.34
N LYS A 213 25.14 -42.72 8.56
CA LYS A 213 23.82 -42.14 8.80
C LYS A 213 23.95 -40.63 8.90
N ASN A 214 23.20 -39.89 8.08
CA ASN A 214 23.15 -38.45 8.22
C ASN A 214 22.31 -38.06 9.44
N ILE A 215 22.88 -37.24 10.33
CA ILE A 215 22.24 -36.70 11.53
C ILE A 215 22.16 -35.19 11.35
N THR A 216 20.96 -34.62 11.46
CA THR A 216 20.74 -33.17 11.45
C THR A 216 20.70 -32.65 12.88
N ILE A 217 21.36 -31.52 13.14
CA ILE A 217 21.33 -30.83 14.43
C ILE A 217 20.84 -29.41 14.20
N LYS A 218 19.84 -28.98 14.97
CA LYS A 218 19.25 -27.64 14.93
C LYS A 218 19.42 -26.92 16.25
N SER A 219 19.60 -25.61 16.21
CA SER A 219 19.53 -24.70 17.35
C SER A 219 18.23 -23.93 17.25
N CYS A 220 17.29 -24.22 18.15
CA CYS A 220 15.91 -23.76 18.08
C CYS A 220 15.74 -22.46 18.88
N ALA A 221 15.11 -21.46 18.27
CA ALA A 221 14.77 -20.19 18.93
C ALA A 221 13.47 -20.29 19.76
N ASN A 222 12.61 -21.26 19.46
CA ASN A 222 11.34 -21.48 20.14
C ASN A 222 11.08 -22.96 20.46
N SER A 223 10.06 -23.22 21.28
CA SER A 223 9.80 -24.55 21.89
C SER A 223 9.47 -25.64 20.87
N ASP A 224 8.80 -25.30 19.77
CA ASP A 224 8.45 -26.24 18.69
C ASP A 224 9.53 -26.32 17.59
N CYS A 225 10.58 -25.50 17.69
CA CYS A 225 11.66 -25.36 16.70
C CYS A 225 11.18 -24.95 15.31
N SER A 226 10.06 -24.22 15.21
CA SER A 226 9.62 -23.60 13.96
C SER A 226 10.50 -22.41 13.56
N ALA A 227 11.21 -21.80 14.52
CA ALA A 227 12.23 -20.79 14.29
C ALA A 227 13.61 -21.30 14.76
N LEU A 228 14.65 -21.01 13.97
CA LEU A 228 16.03 -21.34 14.28
C LEU A 228 16.79 -20.11 14.78
N THR A 229 17.80 -20.31 15.62
CA THR A 229 18.64 -19.21 16.12
C THR A 229 19.61 -18.72 15.04
N SER A 230 19.95 -17.42 15.08
CA SER A 230 21.01 -16.81 14.27
C SER A 230 22.36 -16.72 15.00
N VAL A 231 22.41 -17.18 16.26
CA VAL A 231 23.60 -17.15 17.11
C VAL A 231 24.51 -18.34 16.77
N ASP A 232 25.82 -18.10 16.77
CA ASP A 232 26.81 -19.17 16.61
C ASP A 232 26.66 -20.19 17.74
N SER A 233 26.36 -21.42 17.34
CA SER A 233 26.21 -22.57 18.23
C SER A 233 27.39 -23.52 18.08
N SER A 234 27.87 -24.08 19.19
CA SER A 234 28.89 -25.13 19.24
C SER A 234 28.39 -26.29 20.10
N VAL A 235 28.35 -27.50 19.55
CA VAL A 235 27.90 -28.71 20.27
C VAL A 235 28.83 -29.89 20.05
N ASP A 236 29.07 -30.68 21.09
CA ASP A 236 29.74 -31.97 20.98
C ASP A 236 28.71 -33.07 20.70
N LEU A 237 28.74 -33.68 19.52
CA LEU A 237 27.94 -34.86 19.23
C LEU A 237 28.58 -36.08 19.88
N ILE A 238 27.87 -36.74 20.78
CA ILE A 238 28.30 -37.95 21.48
C ILE A 238 27.66 -39.18 20.83
N LYS A 239 28.47 -40.22 20.56
CA LYS A 239 28.01 -41.55 20.12
C LYS A 239 28.36 -42.59 21.18
N GLY A 240 27.36 -43.20 21.80
CA GLY A 240 27.55 -44.02 23.00
C GLY A 240 28.06 -43.14 24.13
N ASP A 241 29.30 -43.39 24.57
CA ASP A 241 29.93 -42.67 25.69
C ASP A 241 31.09 -41.75 25.26
N ALA A 242 31.30 -41.57 23.94
CA ALA A 242 32.45 -40.83 23.42
C ALA A 242 32.04 -39.70 22.47
N THR A 243 32.76 -38.58 22.55
CA THR A 243 32.63 -37.49 21.58
C THR A 243 33.00 -37.99 20.18
N TYR A 244 32.02 -37.96 19.28
CA TYR A 244 32.16 -38.35 17.89
C TYR A 244 32.67 -37.18 17.05
N SER A 245 32.12 -35.98 17.25
CA SER A 245 32.53 -34.76 16.55
C SER A 245 32.10 -33.53 17.34
N THR A 246 32.86 -32.44 17.24
CA THR A 246 32.44 -31.10 17.69
C THR A 246 31.95 -30.33 16.46
N LEU A 247 30.79 -29.69 16.56
CA LEU A 247 30.10 -29.05 15.43
C LEU A 247 29.84 -27.59 15.78
N THR A 248 30.23 -26.69 14.89
CA THR A 248 29.97 -25.24 14.98
C THR A 248 29.08 -24.79 13.83
N PHE A 249 27.95 -24.14 14.12
CA PHE A 249 26.94 -23.80 13.11
C PHE A 249 26.02 -22.65 13.57
N GLN A 250 25.33 -22.02 12.62
CA GLN A 250 24.18 -21.15 12.87
C GLN A 250 22.91 -21.83 12.38
N GLY A 251 21.86 -21.83 13.19
CA GLY A 251 20.56 -22.42 12.85
C GLY A 251 20.55 -23.95 12.77
N SER A 252 21.18 -24.56 11.74
CA SER A 252 21.28 -26.03 11.62
C SER A 252 22.55 -26.52 10.93
N THR A 253 22.91 -27.77 11.16
CA THR A 253 24.01 -28.47 10.50
C THR A 253 23.71 -29.96 10.31
N LYS A 254 24.50 -30.63 9.47
CA LYS A 254 24.42 -32.07 9.20
C LYS A 254 25.77 -32.73 9.43
N VAL A 255 25.76 -33.95 9.99
CA VAL A 255 26.97 -34.76 10.22
C VAL A 255 26.71 -36.22 9.88
N ASP A 256 27.69 -36.86 9.27
CA ASP A 256 27.63 -38.28 8.92
C ASP A 256 28.18 -39.13 10.06
N LEU A 257 27.29 -39.92 10.64
CA LEU A 257 27.56 -40.81 11.76
C LEU A 257 27.83 -42.24 11.24
N TRP A 258 29.04 -42.73 11.48
CA TRP A 258 29.45 -44.09 11.13
C TRP A 258 29.41 -45.04 12.33
N HIS A 259 28.80 -46.21 12.18
CA HIS A 259 28.81 -47.29 13.17
C HIS A 259 29.04 -48.65 12.49
N GLY A 260 30.28 -48.84 12.04
CA GLY A 260 30.76 -50.02 11.30
C GLY A 260 30.47 -51.38 11.92
N GLU A 261 30.38 -51.47 13.25
CA GLU A 261 30.18 -52.73 13.97
C GLU A 261 28.77 -53.31 13.82
N GLY A 262 27.78 -52.43 13.62
CA GLY A 262 26.36 -52.75 13.68
C GLY A 262 25.83 -52.96 15.09
N GLY A 263 24.50 -53.02 15.23
CA GLY A 263 23.83 -53.13 16.52
C GLY A 263 23.39 -51.77 17.09
N PRO A 264 22.92 -51.75 18.35
CA PRO A 264 22.40 -50.54 18.98
C PRO A 264 23.51 -49.57 19.39
N THR A 265 23.23 -48.27 19.26
CA THR A 265 24.03 -47.17 19.77
C THR A 265 23.10 -46.04 20.23
N THR A 266 23.65 -45.03 20.90
CA THR A 266 22.90 -43.85 21.35
C THR A 266 23.58 -42.57 20.87
N ILE A 267 22.79 -41.55 20.60
CA ILE A 267 23.25 -40.23 20.15
C ILE A 267 22.81 -39.17 21.14
N SER A 268 23.73 -38.35 21.64
CA SER A 268 23.43 -37.26 22.58
C SER A 268 24.29 -36.04 22.28
N LEU A 269 23.99 -34.90 22.91
CA LEU A 269 24.87 -33.74 22.89
C LEU A 269 25.61 -33.63 24.23
N GLY A 270 26.91 -33.32 24.14
CA GLY A 270 27.82 -33.09 25.26
C GLY A 270 27.93 -31.60 25.60
N ALA A 271 29.13 -31.03 25.53
CA ALA A 271 29.31 -29.59 25.70
C ALA A 271 28.49 -28.81 24.66
N MET A 272 27.74 -27.80 25.11
CA MET A 272 26.86 -26.97 24.29
C MET A 272 27.08 -25.49 24.61
N SER A 273 27.20 -24.66 23.57
CA SER A 273 27.36 -23.21 23.68
C SER A 273 26.55 -22.53 22.56
N PRO A 274 25.54 -21.69 22.86
CA PRO A 274 25.02 -21.39 24.20
C PRO A 274 24.57 -22.64 24.97
N ALA A 275 24.63 -22.59 26.30
CA ALA A 275 24.14 -23.71 27.11
C ALA A 275 22.62 -23.84 26.92
N GLY A 276 22.15 -25.08 26.72
CA GLY A 276 20.74 -25.38 26.51
C GLY A 276 20.50 -26.88 26.63
N SER A 277 19.23 -27.30 26.66
CA SER A 277 18.86 -28.71 26.59
C SER A 277 18.85 -29.21 25.15
N TYR A 278 18.76 -30.53 24.95
CA TYR A 278 18.54 -31.13 23.63
C TYR A 278 17.37 -32.13 23.61
N ARG A 279 16.76 -32.33 22.44
CA ARG A 279 15.68 -33.29 22.22
C ARG A 279 15.92 -34.12 20.96
N CYS A 280 15.48 -35.37 20.99
CA CYS A 280 15.53 -36.27 19.84
C CYS A 280 14.27 -36.13 18.98
N TYR A 281 14.43 -36.16 17.67
CA TYR A 281 13.34 -36.21 16.69
C TYR A 281 13.62 -37.37 15.74
N VAL A 282 13.14 -38.57 16.11
CA VAL A 282 13.39 -39.81 15.38
C VAL A 282 12.13 -40.22 14.65
N ASP A 283 12.19 -40.41 13.33
CA ASP A 283 11.01 -40.71 12.49
C ASP A 283 9.83 -39.75 12.78
N ASN A 284 10.12 -38.45 12.88
CA ASN A 284 9.18 -37.40 13.25
C ASN A 284 8.50 -37.52 14.63
N HIS A 285 9.03 -38.34 15.53
CA HIS A 285 8.55 -38.43 16.90
C HIS A 285 9.50 -37.70 17.86
N LEU A 286 8.95 -36.75 18.61
CA LEU A 286 9.68 -36.00 19.63
C LEU A 286 9.92 -36.88 20.85
N GLY A 287 11.19 -37.04 21.22
CA GLY A 287 11.61 -37.70 22.45
C GLY A 287 11.73 -36.74 23.63
N ASP A 288 11.97 -37.33 24.80
CA ASP A 288 12.17 -36.61 26.06
C ASP A 288 13.45 -35.74 26.03
N GLU A 289 13.45 -34.72 26.88
CA GLU A 289 14.52 -33.74 26.99
C GLU A 289 15.78 -34.32 27.66
N ASN A 290 16.95 -34.05 27.07
CA ASN A 290 18.27 -34.52 27.48
C ASN A 290 18.39 -36.05 27.61
N ILE A 291 17.56 -36.81 26.88
CA ILE A 291 17.67 -38.26 26.79
C ILE A 291 18.39 -38.63 25.49
N ALA A 292 19.38 -39.52 25.57
CA ALA A 292 20.14 -39.95 24.40
C ALA A 292 19.25 -40.71 23.39
N CYS A 293 19.33 -40.35 22.12
CA CYS A 293 18.53 -40.90 21.04
C CYS A 293 18.98 -42.32 20.69
N PRO A 294 18.16 -43.36 20.87
CA PRO A 294 18.51 -44.71 20.46
C PRO A 294 18.58 -44.81 18.93
N LEU A 295 19.56 -45.53 18.41
CA LEU A 295 19.70 -45.81 16.98
C LEU A 295 20.26 -47.22 16.79
N TYR A 296 19.69 -48.00 15.87
CA TYR A 296 20.14 -49.36 15.59
C TYR A 296 20.69 -49.47 14.17
N PHE A 297 21.95 -49.88 14.04
CA PHE A 297 22.59 -50.10 12.75
C PHE A 297 22.40 -51.55 12.30
N ALA A 298 21.48 -51.77 11.36
CA ALA A 298 21.23 -53.07 10.76
C ALA A 298 22.44 -53.55 9.93
N LYS A 299 22.61 -54.87 9.84
CA LYS A 299 23.66 -55.49 9.02
C LYS A 299 23.29 -55.64 7.56
N ALA A 300 22.02 -55.44 7.20
CA ALA A 300 21.52 -55.46 5.84
C ALA A 300 20.28 -54.58 5.72
N GLY A 301 20.01 -54.04 4.52
CA GLY A 301 18.86 -53.19 4.26
C GLY A 301 18.85 -52.65 2.84
N PHE A 302 17.94 -51.72 2.57
CA PHE A 302 17.80 -51.06 1.29
C PHE A 302 18.39 -49.65 1.34
N ILE A 303 19.10 -49.27 0.28
CA ILE A 303 19.46 -47.87 0.00
C ILE A 303 18.56 -47.44 -1.16
N VAL A 304 17.71 -46.46 -0.90
CA VAL A 304 16.81 -45.84 -1.88
C VAL A 304 17.21 -44.38 -2.01
N LYS A 305 17.22 -43.86 -3.25
CA LYS A 305 17.43 -42.44 -3.49
C LYS A 305 16.36 -41.90 -4.42
N ILE A 306 15.53 -40.99 -3.91
CA ILE A 306 14.37 -40.44 -4.59
C ILE A 306 14.56 -38.93 -4.71
N ASP A 307 14.77 -38.43 -5.92
CA ASP A 307 14.87 -37.00 -6.13
C ASP A 307 13.52 -36.28 -5.92
N ASN A 308 13.58 -34.97 -5.63
CA ASN A 308 12.41 -34.10 -5.69
C ASN A 308 11.92 -34.00 -7.14
N TYR A 309 10.61 -34.00 -7.36
CA TYR A 309 10.07 -34.09 -8.71
C TYR A 309 8.66 -33.48 -8.83
N LEU A 310 8.19 -33.31 -10.06
CA LEU A 310 6.86 -32.75 -10.32
C LEU A 310 5.75 -33.66 -9.78
N SER A 311 4.71 -33.03 -9.22
CA SER A 311 3.46 -33.70 -8.85
C SER A 311 2.81 -34.31 -10.08
N ASN A 312 2.31 -35.53 -9.92
CA ASN A 312 1.71 -36.38 -10.95
C ASN A 312 2.62 -36.78 -12.13
N LYS A 313 3.89 -36.36 -12.14
CA LYS A 313 4.86 -36.84 -13.12
C LYS A 313 5.55 -38.11 -12.58
N PRO A 314 5.43 -39.26 -13.27
CA PRO A 314 6.16 -40.46 -12.89
C PRO A 314 7.67 -40.21 -12.94
N GLN A 315 8.35 -40.52 -11.85
CA GLN A 315 9.81 -40.55 -11.79
C GLN A 315 10.26 -41.97 -12.11
N GLU A 316 10.90 -42.14 -13.25
CA GLU A 316 11.36 -43.44 -13.74
C GLU A 316 12.76 -43.78 -13.22
N LYS A 317 13.07 -45.09 -13.20
CA LYS A 317 14.41 -45.64 -12.92
C LYS A 317 14.98 -45.23 -11.57
N ILE A 318 14.14 -45.21 -10.54
CA ILE A 318 14.59 -45.01 -9.16
C ILE A 318 15.34 -46.28 -8.75
N GLU A 319 16.63 -46.14 -8.46
CA GLU A 319 17.47 -47.26 -8.03
C GLU A 319 17.20 -47.59 -6.55
N ILE A 320 16.95 -48.87 -6.29
CA ILE A 320 16.95 -49.47 -4.94
C ILE A 320 18.05 -50.53 -4.87
N SER A 321 18.98 -50.32 -3.95
CA SER A 321 20.10 -51.23 -3.71
C SER A 321 19.88 -52.04 -2.44
N ALA A 322 19.75 -53.36 -2.56
CA ALA A 322 19.79 -54.29 -1.45
C ALA A 322 21.25 -54.58 -1.07
N VAL A 323 21.64 -54.18 0.14
CA VAL A 323 23.03 -54.31 0.60
C VAL A 323 23.11 -55.02 1.93
N LYS A 324 24.26 -55.64 2.18
CA LYS A 324 24.64 -56.18 3.50
C LYS A 324 26.07 -55.81 3.85
N LYS A 325 26.39 -55.76 5.13
CA LYS A 325 27.77 -55.64 5.62
C LYS A 325 28.55 -56.87 5.18
N SER A 326 29.74 -56.63 4.64
CA SER A 326 30.71 -57.68 4.33
C SER A 326 31.09 -58.49 5.57
N ASP A 327 31.27 -59.81 5.43
CA ASP A 327 31.72 -60.67 6.53
C ASP A 327 33.19 -60.42 6.93
N THR A 328 33.95 -59.73 6.07
CA THR A 328 35.40 -59.52 6.23
C THR A 328 35.82 -58.05 6.29
N SER A 329 34.89 -57.12 6.08
CA SER A 329 35.15 -55.68 6.11
C SER A 329 33.91 -54.89 6.56
N THR A 330 34.04 -53.59 6.73
CA THR A 330 32.90 -52.70 7.06
C THR A 330 32.22 -52.12 5.82
N GLN A 331 32.50 -52.65 4.63
CA GLN A 331 31.91 -52.17 3.37
C GLN A 331 30.56 -52.84 3.09
N CYS A 332 29.68 -52.12 2.40
CA CYS A 332 28.46 -52.72 1.85
C CYS A 332 28.84 -53.59 0.65
N VAL A 333 28.29 -54.80 0.62
CA VAL A 333 28.32 -55.68 -0.54
C VAL A 333 26.88 -55.99 -0.97
N PRO A 334 26.66 -56.34 -2.25
CA PRO A 334 25.35 -56.75 -2.74
C PRO A 334 24.70 -57.85 -1.87
N ALA A 335 23.41 -57.68 -1.59
CA ALA A 335 22.58 -58.75 -1.04
C ALA A 335 21.85 -59.52 -2.16
N PHE A 336 21.21 -60.64 -1.79
CA PHE A 336 20.48 -61.55 -2.71
C PHE A 336 21.33 -62.31 -3.76
N GLY A 337 22.65 -62.37 -3.57
CA GLY A 337 23.54 -63.30 -4.27
C GLY A 337 24.12 -62.79 -5.60
N THR A 338 24.82 -63.67 -6.33
CA THR A 338 25.54 -63.32 -7.58
C THR A 338 24.71 -63.55 -8.85
N THR A 339 23.44 -63.94 -8.71
CA THR A 339 22.51 -64.20 -9.82
C THR A 339 21.26 -63.35 -9.63
N SER A 340 20.61 -62.95 -10.73
CA SER A 340 19.39 -62.14 -10.63
C SER A 340 18.27 -62.89 -9.93
N THR A 341 17.63 -62.24 -8.95
CA THR A 341 16.59 -62.82 -8.09
C THR A 341 15.43 -61.84 -7.92
N THR A 342 14.20 -62.35 -7.89
CA THR A 342 12.99 -61.56 -7.62
C THR A 342 12.61 -61.68 -6.15
N ARG A 343 12.32 -60.55 -5.51
CA ARG A 343 11.87 -60.45 -4.11
C ARG A 343 10.64 -59.55 -4.02
N ASP A 344 9.68 -59.95 -3.20
CA ASP A 344 8.50 -59.14 -2.90
C ASP A 344 8.82 -58.19 -1.74
N VAL A 345 8.82 -56.89 -2.02
CA VAL A 345 9.19 -55.84 -1.08
C VAL A 345 7.93 -55.05 -0.72
N ASN A 346 7.70 -54.83 0.57
CA ASN A 346 6.60 -54.01 1.06
C ASN A 346 6.91 -52.52 0.86
N PHE A 347 5.99 -51.78 0.27
CA PHE A 347 6.05 -50.33 0.12
C PHE A 347 4.88 -49.65 0.84
N TRP A 348 5.16 -48.50 1.47
CA TRP A 348 4.15 -47.56 1.93
C TRP A 348 4.71 -46.14 1.92
N SER A 349 3.81 -45.16 1.99
CA SER A 349 4.14 -43.73 2.05
C SER A 349 3.60 -43.10 3.31
N GLU A 350 4.28 -42.08 3.82
CA GLU A 350 3.81 -41.27 4.95
C GLU A 350 4.00 -39.78 4.63
N TYR A 351 3.06 -38.96 5.10
CA TYR A 351 3.14 -37.51 4.94
C TYR A 351 4.10 -36.91 5.96
N ILE A 352 5.06 -36.12 5.46
CA ILE A 352 5.91 -35.26 6.30
C ILE A 352 5.33 -33.84 6.32
N SER A 353 4.98 -33.31 5.14
CA SER A 353 4.30 -32.03 4.99
C SER A 353 3.33 -32.09 3.81
N PRO A 354 2.03 -31.76 3.98
CA PRO A 354 1.40 -31.30 5.21
C PRO A 354 1.38 -32.38 6.31
N THR A 355 1.21 -31.97 7.56
CA THR A 355 0.97 -32.92 8.66
C THR A 355 -0.41 -33.57 8.49
N PRO A 356 -0.68 -34.75 9.08
CA PRO A 356 -1.97 -35.43 8.94
C PRO A 356 -3.20 -34.57 9.24
N ALA A 357 -3.09 -33.59 10.16
CA ALA A 357 -4.17 -32.67 10.50
C ALA A 357 -4.38 -31.56 9.46
N ALA A 358 -3.38 -31.27 8.63
CA ALA A 358 -3.40 -30.23 7.60
C ALA A 358 -3.69 -30.77 6.19
N ILE A 359 -3.82 -32.09 6.02
CA ILE A 359 -4.21 -32.72 4.75
C ILE A 359 -5.67 -32.35 4.45
N VAL A 360 -5.90 -31.72 3.30
CA VAL A 360 -7.25 -31.39 2.84
C VAL A 360 -7.85 -32.54 2.05
N THR A 361 -7.04 -33.17 1.19
CA THR A 361 -7.44 -34.35 0.42
C THR A 361 -6.27 -35.31 0.38
N GLY A 362 -6.48 -36.55 0.83
CA GLY A 362 -5.43 -37.56 0.81
C GLY A 362 -5.25 -38.14 -0.59
N SER A 363 -4.03 -38.12 -1.11
CA SER A 363 -3.63 -38.88 -2.30
C SER A 363 -2.72 -40.05 -1.94
N SER A 364 -2.77 -41.11 -2.75
CA SER A 364 -1.87 -42.26 -2.63
C SER A 364 -0.69 -42.08 -3.58
N ALA A 365 0.51 -42.37 -3.09
CA ALA A 365 1.65 -42.64 -3.96
C ALA A 365 1.45 -43.99 -4.67
N SER A 366 2.06 -44.15 -5.84
CA SER A 366 2.09 -45.43 -6.54
C SER A 366 3.52 -45.81 -6.91
N VAL A 367 3.79 -47.11 -6.80
CA VAL A 367 5.05 -47.73 -7.20
C VAL A 367 4.74 -48.77 -8.26
N ASP A 368 5.43 -48.68 -9.39
CA ASP A 368 5.18 -49.53 -10.55
C ASP A 368 3.71 -49.59 -11.01
N GLY A 369 2.96 -48.51 -10.74
CA GLY A 369 1.56 -48.32 -11.14
C GLY A 369 0.55 -48.75 -10.09
N ASP A 370 0.98 -49.47 -9.06
CA ASP A 370 0.15 -49.91 -7.95
C ASP A 370 0.19 -48.89 -6.81
N ASN A 371 -0.99 -48.53 -6.29
CA ASN A 371 -1.07 -47.66 -5.11
C ASN A 371 -0.45 -48.34 -3.90
N ILE A 372 0.45 -47.63 -3.22
CA ILE A 372 1.10 -48.13 -2.01
C ILE A 372 0.32 -47.71 -0.76
N GLY A 373 0.47 -48.49 0.31
CA GLY A 373 -0.12 -48.19 1.61
C GLY A 373 0.27 -46.81 2.14
N THR A 374 -0.49 -46.31 3.12
CA THR A 374 -0.21 -45.03 3.80
C THR A 374 0.39 -45.21 5.21
N SER A 375 0.71 -46.45 5.60
CA SER A 375 1.39 -46.78 6.84
C SER A 375 1.97 -48.19 6.79
N SER A 376 2.90 -48.48 7.70
CA SER A 376 3.53 -49.79 7.89
C SER A 376 2.56 -50.92 8.27
N LEU A 377 1.33 -50.60 8.69
CA LEU A 377 0.30 -51.57 9.05
C LEU A 377 -0.39 -52.20 7.84
N ASN A 378 -0.42 -51.48 6.71
CA ASN A 378 -1.07 -51.94 5.48
C ASN A 378 -0.17 -51.66 4.25
N PRO A 379 1.05 -52.21 4.19
CA PRO A 379 1.92 -52.00 3.05
C PRO A 379 1.43 -52.75 1.80
N THR A 380 1.88 -52.30 0.64
CA THR A 380 1.65 -52.98 -0.65
C THR A 380 2.89 -53.77 -1.05
N LEU A 381 2.74 -55.04 -1.44
CA LEU A 381 3.84 -55.86 -1.94
C LEU A 381 4.12 -55.53 -3.40
N ILE A 382 5.37 -55.21 -3.73
CA ILE A 382 5.86 -54.96 -5.08
C ILE A 382 6.98 -55.96 -5.38
N SER A 383 6.86 -56.69 -6.48
CA SER A 383 7.88 -57.66 -6.90
C SER A 383 9.03 -56.95 -7.62
N LEU A 384 10.21 -56.91 -7.00
CA LEU A 384 11.41 -56.30 -7.57
C LEU A 384 12.43 -57.36 -7.98
N THR A 385 12.99 -57.23 -9.18
CA THR A 385 14.06 -58.11 -9.67
C THR A 385 15.41 -57.45 -9.45
N PHE A 386 16.17 -57.96 -8.48
CA PHE A 386 17.52 -57.51 -8.19
C PHE A 386 18.52 -58.20 -9.12
N ASN A 387 19.45 -57.43 -9.67
CA ASN A 387 20.54 -57.94 -10.49
C ASN A 387 21.70 -58.50 -9.62
N SER A 388 22.80 -58.94 -10.24
CA SER A 388 23.97 -59.48 -9.52
C SER A 388 24.71 -58.47 -8.64
N GLU A 389 24.38 -57.18 -8.75
CA GLU A 389 24.89 -56.09 -7.90
C GLU A 389 23.90 -55.74 -6.78
N GLY A 390 22.80 -56.51 -6.63
CA GLY A 390 21.78 -56.26 -5.63
C GLY A 390 20.96 -55.01 -5.94
N LYS A 391 20.87 -54.60 -7.20
CA LYS A 391 20.13 -53.41 -7.64
C LYS A 391 18.86 -53.77 -8.39
N ALA A 392 17.79 -53.06 -8.10
CA ALA A 392 16.56 -53.05 -8.88
C ALA A 392 16.16 -51.59 -9.18
N GLU A 393 15.25 -51.42 -10.14
CA GLU A 393 14.67 -50.13 -10.49
C GLU A 393 13.15 -50.21 -10.34
N PHE A 394 12.54 -49.11 -9.90
CA PHE A 394 11.09 -48.93 -9.89
C PHE A 394 10.73 -47.52 -10.37
N TYR A 395 9.47 -47.25 -10.67
CA TYR A 395 8.97 -45.90 -10.86
C TYR A 395 8.01 -45.47 -9.75
N LEU A 396 8.07 -44.20 -9.38
CA LEU A 396 7.24 -43.59 -8.34
C LEU A 396 6.41 -42.46 -8.94
N ASN A 397 5.11 -42.45 -8.66
CA ASN A 397 4.26 -41.31 -8.92
C ASN A 397 3.51 -40.89 -7.65
N TYR A 398 3.29 -39.59 -7.50
CA TYR A 398 2.45 -39.03 -6.44
C TYR A 398 1.75 -37.78 -7.00
N PRO A 399 0.40 -37.76 -7.02
CA PRO A 399 -0.34 -36.77 -7.81
C PRO A 399 -0.47 -35.39 -7.16
N ASP A 400 -0.17 -35.25 -5.88
CA ASP A 400 -0.35 -34.00 -5.13
C ASP A 400 1.01 -33.34 -4.78
N ALA A 401 0.98 -32.15 -4.19
CA ALA A 401 2.15 -31.45 -3.69
C ALA A 401 2.36 -31.71 -2.20
N GLY A 402 3.62 -31.80 -1.78
CA GLY A 402 4.00 -32.07 -0.40
C GLY A 402 5.33 -32.79 -0.28
N LYS A 403 5.80 -32.97 0.95
CA LYS A 403 6.94 -33.81 1.30
C LYS A 403 6.42 -35.13 1.84
N ILE A 404 6.77 -36.24 1.17
CA ILE A 404 6.38 -37.59 1.55
C ILE A 404 7.62 -38.46 1.80
N ALA A 405 7.51 -39.37 2.75
CA ALA A 405 8.46 -40.46 2.95
C ALA A 405 7.99 -41.69 2.19
N ILE A 406 8.89 -42.38 1.49
CA ILE A 406 8.65 -43.69 0.89
C ILE A 406 9.45 -44.71 1.68
N HIS A 407 8.76 -45.70 2.23
CA HIS A 407 9.36 -46.75 3.02
C HIS A 407 9.32 -48.09 2.30
N THR A 408 10.35 -48.90 2.53
CA THR A 408 10.51 -50.22 1.96
C THR A 408 10.85 -51.22 3.06
N LYS A 409 10.25 -52.42 2.99
CA LYS A 409 10.54 -53.50 3.94
C LYS A 409 10.48 -54.88 3.29
N TYR A 410 11.54 -55.64 3.45
CA TYR A 410 11.58 -57.04 3.09
C TYR A 410 11.73 -57.90 4.34
N ILE A 411 10.92 -58.95 4.43
CA ILE A 411 11.01 -59.98 5.45
C ILE A 411 11.15 -61.29 4.70
N ALA A 412 12.26 -61.99 4.90
CA ALA A 412 12.51 -63.26 4.23
C ALA A 412 11.42 -64.29 4.57
N PRO A 413 10.84 -64.96 3.57
CA PRO A 413 9.90 -66.06 3.80
C PRO A 413 10.55 -67.18 4.61
N ALA A 414 9.76 -67.86 5.45
CA ALA A 414 10.23 -69.03 6.18
C ALA A 414 10.62 -70.16 5.21
N GLY A 415 11.79 -70.79 5.44
CA GLY A 415 12.29 -71.89 4.61
C GLY A 415 13.10 -71.50 3.38
N GLU A 416 13.42 -70.22 3.17
CA GLU A 416 14.41 -69.77 2.17
C GLU A 416 15.84 -69.65 2.75
N ASP A 417 16.84 -69.56 1.88
CA ASP A 417 18.27 -69.46 2.27
C ASP A 417 18.60 -68.19 3.07
N ASP A 418 17.71 -67.19 3.03
CA ASP A 418 17.78 -65.93 3.77
C ASP A 418 16.78 -65.86 4.94
N GLU A 419 16.23 -66.99 5.40
CA GLU A 419 15.27 -67.04 6.51
C GLU A 419 15.73 -66.20 7.72
N GLY A 420 14.82 -65.33 8.19
CA GLY A 420 15.07 -64.41 9.31
C GLY A 420 15.74 -63.08 8.92
N LEU A 421 16.10 -62.89 7.65
CA LEU A 421 16.57 -61.60 7.14
C LEU A 421 15.42 -60.58 7.11
N VAL A 422 15.68 -59.41 7.71
CA VAL A 422 14.83 -58.23 7.61
C VAL A 422 15.66 -57.10 7.02
N MET A 423 15.14 -56.48 5.98
CA MET A 423 15.73 -55.32 5.33
C MET A 423 14.72 -54.19 5.33
N GLU A 424 15.16 -53.00 5.75
CA GLU A 424 14.38 -51.78 5.70
C GLU A 424 15.18 -50.71 4.97
N GLY A 425 14.47 -49.74 4.40
CA GLY A 425 15.06 -48.55 3.82
C GLY A 425 13.98 -47.54 3.50
N SER A 426 14.35 -46.26 3.49
CA SER A 426 13.41 -45.18 3.21
C SER A 426 14.13 -44.00 2.59
N ASP A 427 13.39 -43.18 1.85
CA ASP A 427 13.84 -41.85 1.45
C ASP A 427 12.66 -40.88 1.36
N ASN A 428 12.96 -39.59 1.41
CA ASN A 428 11.97 -38.52 1.35
C ASN A 428 12.04 -37.81 0.01
N THR A 429 10.88 -37.44 -0.54
CA THR A 429 10.79 -36.65 -1.77
C THR A 429 9.79 -35.52 -1.61
N VAL A 430 10.14 -34.35 -2.13
CA VAL A 430 9.22 -33.23 -2.31
C VAL A 430 8.61 -33.28 -3.69
N ARG A 431 7.27 -33.27 -3.73
CA ARG A 431 6.45 -33.17 -4.92
C ARG A 431 5.86 -31.78 -5.00
N TYR A 432 5.98 -31.15 -6.16
CA TYR A 432 5.63 -29.74 -6.36
C TYR A 432 4.90 -29.53 -7.68
N PRO A 433 4.02 -28.52 -7.78
CA PRO A 433 3.25 -28.24 -8.98
C PRO A 433 4.16 -27.88 -10.16
N VAL A 434 3.67 -28.15 -11.38
CA VAL A 434 4.34 -27.70 -12.62
C VAL A 434 4.26 -26.18 -12.79
N GLY A 435 3.27 -25.55 -12.17
CA GLY A 435 3.09 -24.11 -12.13
C GLY A 435 1.76 -23.72 -11.50
N LEU A 436 1.49 -22.42 -11.51
CA LEU A 436 0.22 -21.86 -11.08
C LEU A 436 -0.65 -21.49 -12.28
N CYS A 437 -1.97 -21.57 -12.12
CA CYS A 437 -2.95 -21.09 -13.07
C CYS A 437 -3.73 -19.92 -12.46
N ILE A 438 -3.65 -18.73 -13.08
CA ILE A 438 -4.39 -17.54 -12.66
C ILE A 438 -5.69 -17.47 -13.47
N LYS A 439 -6.82 -17.47 -12.78
CA LYS A 439 -8.17 -17.41 -13.34
C LYS A 439 -8.82 -16.07 -12.96
N PRO A 440 -8.72 -15.04 -13.82
CA PRO A 440 -9.39 -13.77 -13.59
C PRO A 440 -10.91 -13.88 -13.76
N GLU A 441 -11.67 -12.95 -13.17
CA GLU A 441 -13.14 -12.88 -13.27
C GLU A 441 -13.65 -12.83 -14.73
N THR A 442 -12.89 -12.20 -15.61
CA THR A 442 -13.16 -12.21 -17.05
C THR A 442 -11.87 -12.36 -17.84
N VAL A 443 -12.02 -12.80 -19.09
CA VAL A 443 -10.92 -12.96 -20.04
C VAL A 443 -11.31 -12.28 -21.33
N CYS A 444 -10.41 -11.44 -21.84
CA CYS A 444 -10.47 -10.89 -23.17
C CYS A 444 -9.27 -11.37 -24.00
N THR A 445 -9.50 -12.36 -24.87
CA THR A 445 -8.45 -12.96 -25.69
C THR A 445 -7.85 -12.00 -26.74
N ALA A 446 -8.59 -10.97 -27.16
CA ALA A 446 -8.08 -9.95 -28.07
C ALA A 446 -6.92 -9.16 -27.43
N GLY A 447 -7.00 -8.89 -26.13
CA GLY A 447 -5.95 -8.19 -25.39
C GLY A 447 -5.78 -6.71 -25.78
N ASP A 448 -6.79 -6.10 -26.40
CA ASP A 448 -6.73 -4.78 -27.02
C ASP A 448 -7.94 -3.87 -26.69
N ASP A 449 -7.98 -2.67 -27.26
CA ASP A 449 -9.05 -1.69 -27.07
C ASP A 449 -10.44 -2.16 -27.54
N THR A 450 -10.53 -3.24 -28.32
CA THR A 450 -11.80 -3.87 -28.74
C THR A 450 -12.43 -4.73 -27.65
N CYS A 451 -11.67 -5.02 -26.58
CA CYS A 451 -12.19 -5.71 -25.40
C CYS A 451 -13.44 -5.00 -24.84
N PRO A 452 -14.49 -5.76 -24.44
CA PRO A 452 -15.66 -5.17 -23.79
C PRO A 452 -15.28 -4.42 -22.51
N LYS A 453 -16.11 -3.43 -22.17
CA LYS A 453 -16.07 -2.71 -20.90
C LYS A 453 -16.05 -3.70 -19.73
N PHE A 454 -14.99 -3.70 -18.91
CA PHE A 454 -14.87 -4.59 -17.75
C PHE A 454 -15.06 -3.84 -16.43
N LYS A 455 -14.06 -3.09 -15.98
CA LYS A 455 -14.02 -2.46 -14.65
C LYS A 455 -13.52 -1.04 -14.70
N ILE A 456 -13.97 -0.22 -13.77
CA ILE A 456 -13.39 1.11 -13.58
C ILE A 456 -11.95 0.92 -13.11
N ALA A 457 -11.01 1.73 -13.62
CA ALA A 457 -9.64 1.73 -13.13
C ALA A 457 -9.65 1.97 -11.60
N GLY A 458 -9.04 1.08 -10.83
CA GLY A 458 -9.04 1.08 -9.36
C GLY A 458 -10.22 0.35 -8.71
N GLU A 459 -11.22 -0.10 -9.47
CA GLU A 459 -12.28 -0.95 -8.95
C GLU A 459 -11.77 -2.38 -8.68
N THR A 460 -12.22 -2.98 -7.59
CA THR A 460 -11.89 -4.35 -7.26
C THR A 460 -12.65 -5.35 -8.13
N PHE A 461 -11.97 -6.41 -8.55
CA PHE A 461 -12.53 -7.56 -9.26
C PHE A 461 -12.02 -8.86 -8.65
N ASN A 462 -12.77 -9.94 -8.84
CA ASN A 462 -12.39 -11.25 -8.31
C ASN A 462 -11.31 -11.89 -9.18
N THR A 463 -10.38 -12.58 -8.54
CA THR A 463 -9.37 -13.41 -9.21
C THR A 463 -9.16 -14.66 -8.36
N SER A 464 -8.72 -15.73 -9.02
CA SER A 464 -8.34 -16.94 -8.32
C SER A 464 -7.07 -17.55 -8.86
N ILE A 465 -6.38 -18.31 -8.01
CA ILE A 465 -5.15 -19.04 -8.36
C ILE A 465 -5.31 -20.50 -7.97
N GLN A 466 -4.87 -21.41 -8.85
CA GLN A 466 -4.75 -22.84 -8.61
C GLN A 466 -3.31 -23.31 -8.82
N ALA A 467 -2.87 -24.28 -8.03
CA ALA A 467 -1.60 -24.97 -8.28
C ALA A 467 -1.86 -26.25 -9.07
N MET A 468 -1.16 -26.40 -10.20
CA MET A 468 -1.44 -27.42 -11.20
C MET A 468 -0.38 -28.51 -11.16
N ALA A 469 -0.81 -29.76 -11.21
CA ALA A 469 0.07 -30.90 -11.37
C ALA A 469 0.51 -31.03 -12.84
N TRP A 470 1.52 -31.85 -13.08
CA TRP A 470 1.90 -32.22 -14.43
C TRP A 470 0.88 -33.23 -15.03
N ASP A 471 0.68 -33.20 -16.35
CA ASP A 471 -0.16 -34.18 -17.06
C ASP A 471 0.59 -34.78 -18.26
N GLU A 472 1.10 -33.94 -19.16
CA GLU A 472 1.98 -34.36 -20.25
C GLU A 472 3.08 -33.33 -20.54
N ASP A 473 4.19 -33.77 -21.17
CA ASP A 473 5.34 -32.90 -21.48
C ASP A 473 5.10 -31.99 -22.69
N SER A 474 4.13 -32.31 -23.55
CA SER A 474 3.79 -31.52 -24.73
C SER A 474 2.80 -30.38 -24.44
N ASP A 475 2.01 -30.50 -23.38
CA ASP A 475 1.00 -29.51 -23.03
C ASP A 475 1.63 -28.30 -22.35
N LYS A 476 1.28 -27.13 -22.87
CA LYS A 476 1.71 -25.83 -22.35
C LYS A 476 0.60 -25.11 -21.61
N ASP A 477 -0.65 -25.55 -21.77
CA ASP A 477 -1.81 -24.99 -21.07
C ASP A 477 -2.07 -25.75 -19.77
N ILE A 478 -1.21 -25.48 -18.80
CA ILE A 478 -1.27 -26.15 -17.49
C ILE A 478 -2.58 -25.87 -16.73
N CYS A 479 -3.39 -24.89 -17.16
CA CYS A 479 -4.67 -24.54 -16.54
C CYS A 479 -5.76 -25.60 -16.73
N GLU A 480 -5.58 -26.54 -17.67
CA GLU A 480 -6.49 -27.67 -17.91
C GLU A 480 -6.06 -28.96 -17.18
N HIS A 481 -4.87 -28.97 -16.57
CA HIS A 481 -4.34 -30.13 -15.86
C HIS A 481 -5.08 -30.43 -14.54
N SER A 482 -4.75 -31.56 -13.92
CA SER A 482 -5.17 -31.86 -12.55
C SER A 482 -4.52 -30.91 -11.53
N THR A 483 -5.15 -30.72 -10.37
CA THR A 483 -4.70 -29.78 -9.34
C THR A 483 -3.84 -30.46 -8.27
N THR A 484 -3.14 -29.67 -7.47
CA THR A 484 -2.42 -30.10 -6.26
C THR A 484 -3.11 -29.54 -5.01
N PRO A 485 -4.09 -30.28 -4.41
CA PRO A 485 -4.87 -29.81 -3.27
C PRO A 485 -4.07 -29.40 -2.03
N ASN A 486 -2.95 -30.09 -1.76
CA ASN A 486 -2.15 -29.89 -0.56
C ASN A 486 -0.98 -28.90 -0.76
N TYR A 487 -0.88 -28.26 -1.92
CA TYR A 487 0.10 -27.19 -2.14
C TYR A 487 -0.19 -25.99 -1.22
N VAL A 488 0.84 -25.55 -0.49
CA VAL A 488 0.79 -24.39 0.41
C VAL A 488 2.10 -23.62 0.25
N GLN A 489 2.00 -22.32 -0.05
CA GLN A 489 3.18 -21.46 -0.14
C GLN A 489 2.79 -20.00 0.13
N THR A 490 3.57 -19.34 0.99
CA THR A 490 3.46 -17.91 1.30
C THR A 490 4.32 -17.09 0.34
N ASP A 491 4.19 -15.76 0.43
CA ASP A 491 5.11 -14.80 -0.22
C ASP A 491 5.16 -14.94 -1.75
N ILE A 492 4.07 -15.37 -2.37
CA ILE A 492 3.93 -15.39 -3.82
C ILE A 492 3.71 -13.94 -4.27
N ALA A 493 4.67 -13.39 -5.01
CA ALA A 493 4.58 -12.03 -5.52
C ALA A 493 3.54 -11.94 -6.63
N LEU A 494 2.56 -11.08 -6.45
CA LEU A 494 1.60 -10.72 -7.49
C LEU A 494 2.11 -9.52 -8.28
N GLY A 495 1.91 -9.58 -9.60
CA GLY A 495 2.20 -8.48 -10.50
C GLY A 495 1.21 -8.43 -11.64
N HIS A 496 1.49 -7.58 -12.61
CA HIS A 496 0.73 -7.47 -13.84
C HIS A 496 1.60 -6.95 -14.98
N THR A 497 1.14 -7.20 -16.20
CA THR A 497 1.75 -6.71 -17.44
C THR A 497 0.70 -5.94 -18.23
N LEU A 498 1.10 -4.82 -18.82
CA LEU A 498 0.26 -4.04 -19.73
C LEU A 498 0.29 -4.70 -21.11
N LYS A 499 -0.89 -5.10 -21.62
CA LYS A 499 -1.04 -5.62 -22.99
C LYS A 499 -1.34 -4.49 -23.96
N GLN A 500 -2.24 -3.59 -23.59
CA GLN A 500 -2.50 -2.36 -24.32
C GLN A 500 -2.99 -1.23 -23.40
N PRO A 501 -2.69 0.03 -23.73
CA PRO A 501 -1.91 0.46 -24.90
C PRO A 501 -0.40 0.15 -24.76
N VAL A 502 0.29 -0.08 -25.89
CA VAL A 502 1.74 -0.38 -25.86
C VAL A 502 2.51 0.86 -25.40
N ASP A 503 3.56 0.65 -24.59
CA ASP A 503 4.35 1.71 -23.95
C ASP A 503 3.50 2.70 -23.13
N GLY A 504 2.36 2.23 -22.60
CA GLY A 504 1.57 2.97 -21.62
C GLY A 504 2.12 2.82 -20.20
N ALA A 505 1.45 3.45 -19.25
CA ALA A 505 1.68 3.29 -17.83
C ALA A 505 1.15 1.94 -17.33
N LEU A 506 1.91 1.27 -16.46
CA LEU A 506 1.48 -0.02 -15.88
C LEU A 506 0.35 0.14 -14.85
N GLY A 507 0.31 1.29 -14.15
CA GLY A 507 -0.62 1.49 -13.04
C GLY A 507 -0.26 0.71 -11.78
N GLU A 508 -0.90 1.07 -10.67
CA GLU A 508 -0.73 0.38 -9.39
C GLU A 508 -1.63 -0.85 -9.30
N LEU A 509 -1.11 -1.92 -8.72
CA LEU A 509 -1.84 -3.15 -8.40
C LEU A 509 -2.31 -3.09 -6.95
N GLY A 510 -3.55 -3.48 -6.68
CA GLY A 510 -4.12 -3.40 -5.33
C GLY A 510 -3.45 -4.33 -4.31
N LEU A 511 -3.15 -5.56 -4.71
CA LEU A 511 -2.43 -6.55 -3.91
C LEU A 511 -1.16 -6.99 -4.63
N SER A 512 -0.01 -6.85 -3.96
CA SER A 512 1.30 -7.26 -4.45
C SER A 512 1.78 -8.62 -3.94
N GLU A 513 1.08 -9.20 -2.97
CA GLU A 513 1.46 -10.47 -2.33
C GLU A 513 0.25 -11.37 -2.13
N TYR A 514 0.50 -12.68 -2.18
CA TYR A 514 -0.50 -13.73 -2.11
C TYR A 514 0.03 -14.93 -1.31
N GLU A 515 -0.85 -15.52 -0.50
CA GLU A 515 -0.61 -16.78 0.21
C GLU A 515 -1.52 -17.85 -0.38
N HIS A 516 -0.93 -18.92 -0.92
CA HIS A 516 -1.68 -20.07 -1.40
C HIS A 516 -1.96 -21.04 -0.26
N LYS A 517 -3.24 -21.36 -0.04
CA LYS A 517 -3.68 -22.31 0.98
C LYS A 517 -4.16 -23.61 0.36
N ALA A 518 -4.00 -24.69 1.12
CA ALA A 518 -4.52 -26.00 0.74
C ALA A 518 -6.06 -25.95 0.64
N LYS A 519 -6.59 -26.49 -0.43
CA LYS A 519 -8.03 -26.61 -0.74
C LYS A 519 -8.25 -27.83 -1.62
N ALA A 520 -9.43 -28.45 -1.54
CA ALA A 520 -9.73 -29.69 -2.27
C ALA A 520 -9.53 -29.58 -3.80
N ASP A 521 -9.69 -28.39 -4.36
CA ASP A 521 -9.46 -28.07 -5.77
C ASP A 521 -8.27 -27.10 -5.97
N SER A 522 -7.52 -26.78 -4.91
CA SER A 522 -6.45 -25.77 -4.89
C SER A 522 -6.92 -24.35 -5.27
N LEU A 523 -8.23 -24.07 -5.39
CA LEU A 523 -8.77 -22.80 -5.90
C LEU A 523 -8.92 -21.76 -4.80
N ASN A 524 -8.00 -20.80 -4.79
CA ASN A 524 -7.98 -19.71 -3.81
C ASN A 524 -8.44 -18.42 -4.49
N GLU A 525 -9.50 -17.82 -3.95
CA GLU A 525 -10.11 -16.59 -4.48
C GLU A 525 -9.68 -15.38 -3.65
N PHE A 526 -9.45 -14.26 -4.31
CA PHE A 526 -9.13 -12.97 -3.69
C PHE A 526 -9.59 -11.81 -4.60
N ALA A 527 -9.67 -10.61 -4.02
CA ALA A 527 -9.99 -9.40 -4.77
C ALA A 527 -8.70 -8.70 -5.23
N GLN A 528 -8.65 -8.27 -6.48
CA GLN A 528 -7.54 -7.53 -7.07
C GLN A 528 -8.07 -6.22 -7.68
N SER A 529 -7.21 -5.22 -7.86
CA SER A 529 -7.55 -3.99 -8.60
C SER A 529 -6.35 -3.49 -9.40
N ILE A 530 -6.61 -2.79 -10.51
CA ILE A 530 -5.57 -2.14 -11.33
C ILE A 530 -5.97 -0.68 -11.51
N GLY A 531 -5.11 0.23 -11.07
CA GLY A 531 -5.40 1.67 -10.98
C GLY A 531 -5.29 2.47 -12.29
N GLU A 532 -5.20 1.82 -13.44
CA GLU A 532 -4.93 2.47 -14.73
C GLU A 532 -5.82 1.91 -15.85
N VAL A 533 -6.10 2.75 -16.85
CA VAL A 533 -6.84 2.38 -18.07
C VAL A 533 -6.00 1.44 -18.92
N GLY A 534 -6.63 0.47 -19.57
CA GLY A 534 -5.91 -0.47 -20.42
C GLY A 534 -6.44 -1.88 -20.36
N VAL A 535 -5.68 -2.80 -20.95
CA VAL A 535 -5.88 -4.25 -20.86
C VAL A 535 -4.61 -4.86 -20.29
N PHE A 536 -4.76 -5.72 -19.29
CA PHE A 536 -3.65 -6.25 -18.50
C PHE A 536 -3.73 -7.77 -18.39
N SER A 537 -2.57 -8.42 -18.21
CA SER A 537 -2.48 -9.77 -17.66
C SER A 537 -1.94 -9.69 -16.23
N LEU A 538 -2.36 -10.62 -15.37
CA LEU A 538 -1.83 -10.75 -14.02
C LEU A 538 -0.67 -11.74 -14.01
N THR A 539 0.25 -11.58 -13.06
CA THR A 539 1.34 -12.52 -12.82
C THR A 539 1.38 -12.98 -11.37
N ALA A 540 1.86 -14.20 -11.16
CA ALA A 540 2.09 -14.76 -9.84
C ALA A 540 3.44 -15.47 -9.84
N THR A 541 4.36 -15.02 -9.00
CA THR A 541 5.74 -15.51 -8.93
C THR A 541 6.00 -16.12 -7.55
N PRO A 542 6.01 -17.46 -7.44
CA PRO A 542 6.42 -18.14 -6.22
C PRO A 542 7.86 -17.75 -5.81
N PRO A 543 8.17 -17.66 -4.51
CA PRO A 543 9.52 -17.41 -4.06
C PRO A 543 10.43 -18.62 -4.36
N ASN A 544 11.74 -18.38 -4.37
CA ASN A 544 12.72 -19.46 -4.54
C ASN A 544 12.69 -20.41 -3.33
N GLY A 545 12.54 -21.69 -3.60
CA GLY A 545 12.50 -22.75 -2.59
C GLY A 545 11.08 -23.19 -2.25
N TYR A 546 10.94 -24.47 -1.91
CA TYR A 546 9.67 -25.06 -1.49
C TYR A 546 9.94 -26.19 -0.49
N LEU A 547 9.29 -26.14 0.69
CA LEU A 547 9.45 -27.11 1.78
C LEU A 547 10.91 -27.38 2.21
N GLY A 548 11.74 -26.32 2.18
CA GLY A 548 13.15 -26.36 2.57
C GLY A 548 14.09 -26.88 1.49
N GLU A 549 13.59 -27.20 0.30
CA GLU A 549 14.37 -27.64 -0.86
C GLU A 549 14.55 -26.50 -1.86
N ASN A 550 15.66 -26.49 -2.60
CA ASN A 550 15.93 -25.50 -3.65
C ASN A 550 15.13 -25.78 -4.93
N ILE A 551 13.81 -25.67 -4.84
CA ILE A 551 12.84 -25.89 -5.91
C ILE A 551 12.32 -24.54 -6.38
N ASN A 552 12.31 -24.31 -7.69
CA ASN A 552 11.75 -23.12 -8.30
C ASN A 552 10.50 -23.49 -9.10
N ILE A 553 9.34 -22.99 -8.65
CA ILE A 553 8.07 -23.16 -9.35
C ILE A 553 7.92 -21.98 -10.33
N PRO A 554 7.71 -22.23 -11.62
CA PRO A 554 7.65 -21.16 -12.63
C PRO A 554 6.59 -20.09 -12.33
N SER A 555 6.91 -18.83 -12.68
CA SER A 555 5.94 -17.73 -12.66
C SER A 555 4.79 -18.01 -13.63
N ALA A 556 3.58 -17.69 -13.19
CA ALA A 556 2.37 -17.75 -14.00
C ALA A 556 2.02 -16.38 -14.58
N GLU A 557 1.40 -16.37 -15.76
CA GLU A 557 0.77 -15.20 -16.37
C GLU A 557 -0.65 -15.57 -16.80
N SER A 558 -1.63 -14.71 -16.50
CA SER A 558 -3.02 -14.93 -16.91
C SER A 558 -3.22 -14.59 -18.39
N GLN A 559 -4.30 -15.12 -18.97
CA GLN A 559 -4.89 -14.49 -20.16
C GLN A 559 -5.26 -13.02 -19.83
N PRO A 560 -5.35 -12.13 -20.84
CA PRO A 560 -5.68 -10.74 -20.59
C PRO A 560 -7.05 -10.65 -19.91
N VAL A 561 -7.14 -9.90 -18.82
CA VAL A 561 -8.33 -9.84 -17.96
C VAL A 561 -9.47 -9.14 -18.70
N GLY A 562 -9.36 -7.83 -18.94
CA GLY A 562 -10.40 -7.07 -19.63
C GLY A 562 -10.02 -5.59 -19.75
N ARG A 563 -10.90 -4.78 -20.37
CA ARG A 563 -10.68 -3.35 -20.60
C ARG A 563 -11.08 -2.51 -19.39
N PHE A 564 -10.09 -1.89 -18.76
CA PHE A 564 -10.27 -0.91 -17.70
C PHE A 564 -10.50 0.48 -18.30
N TYR A 565 -11.44 1.24 -17.73
CA TYR A 565 -11.86 2.56 -18.21
C TYR A 565 -11.94 3.56 -17.03
N PRO A 566 -11.96 4.88 -17.28
CA PRO A 566 -12.03 5.89 -16.21
C PRO A 566 -13.33 5.84 -15.41
N GLN A 567 -13.30 6.39 -14.20
CA GLN A 567 -14.47 6.63 -13.36
C GLN A 567 -15.28 7.81 -13.87
N ASP A 568 -14.58 8.91 -14.13
CA ASP A 568 -15.18 10.21 -14.46
C ASP A 568 -14.19 11.10 -15.24
N PHE A 569 -14.70 12.26 -15.67
CA PHE A 569 -13.91 13.38 -16.14
C PHE A 569 -13.99 14.55 -15.17
N GLU A 570 -12.84 15.07 -14.74
CA GLU A 570 -12.79 16.28 -13.93
C GLU A 570 -12.43 17.50 -14.79
N LEU A 571 -13.22 18.57 -14.64
CA LEU A 571 -12.94 19.90 -15.16
C LEU A 571 -12.12 20.70 -14.14
N TYR A 572 -11.07 21.37 -14.61
CA TYR A 572 -10.25 22.27 -13.79
C TYR A 572 -9.54 23.32 -14.65
N GLU A 573 -9.01 24.37 -14.01
CA GLU A 573 -8.34 25.50 -14.69
C GLU A 573 -9.21 26.15 -15.78
N GLU A 574 -10.52 26.17 -15.56
CA GLU A 574 -11.49 26.77 -16.46
C GLU A 574 -11.53 28.31 -16.36
N SER A 575 -11.61 28.96 -17.51
CA SER A 575 -11.72 30.41 -17.62
C SER A 575 -12.43 30.77 -18.91
N MET A 576 -13.44 31.62 -18.80
CA MET A 576 -14.12 32.24 -19.94
C MET A 576 -14.34 33.71 -19.63
N ILE A 577 -13.67 34.58 -20.38
CA ILE A 577 -13.66 36.02 -20.14
C ILE A 577 -14.59 36.69 -21.16
N ALA A 578 -15.45 37.58 -20.68
CA ALA A 578 -16.30 38.38 -21.55
C ALA A 578 -15.47 39.29 -22.46
N ALA A 579 -15.99 39.61 -23.64
CA ALA A 579 -15.25 40.41 -24.63
C ALA A 579 -14.98 41.85 -24.17
N CYS A 580 -15.86 42.43 -23.35
CA CYS A 580 -15.69 43.79 -22.84
C CYS A 580 -16.07 43.94 -21.36
N GLY A 581 -15.30 44.77 -20.64
CA GLY A 581 -15.53 45.10 -19.24
C GLY A 581 -15.03 44.03 -18.25
N THR A 582 -15.30 44.24 -16.97
CA THR A 582 -14.92 43.31 -15.88
C THR A 582 -16.01 43.24 -14.81
N GLY A 583 -16.05 42.13 -14.05
CA GLY A 583 -17.01 41.92 -12.97
C GLY A 583 -18.46 42.12 -13.43
N VAL A 584 -19.25 42.87 -12.66
CA VAL A 584 -20.68 43.13 -12.97
C VAL A 584 -20.92 43.94 -14.25
N THR A 585 -19.87 44.58 -14.79
CA THR A 585 -19.96 45.35 -16.04
C THR A 585 -19.53 44.55 -17.27
N ALA A 586 -19.01 43.33 -17.06
CA ALA A 586 -18.59 42.46 -18.15
C ALA A 586 -19.76 42.08 -19.05
N PHE A 587 -19.55 42.07 -20.36
CA PHE A 587 -20.52 41.61 -21.35
C PHE A 587 -19.83 41.20 -22.66
N THR A 588 -20.58 40.45 -23.47
CA THR A 588 -20.20 40.04 -24.82
C THR A 588 -21.38 40.29 -25.76
N TYR A 589 -21.14 40.77 -26.97
CA TYR A 589 -22.18 40.83 -27.99
C TYR A 589 -22.47 39.43 -28.57
N MET A 590 -23.71 39.15 -28.94
CA MET A 590 -24.01 37.90 -29.66
C MET A 590 -23.24 37.84 -30.99
N ASP A 591 -22.76 36.66 -31.37
CA ASP A 591 -21.79 36.41 -32.45
C ASP A 591 -20.37 36.96 -32.20
N GLU A 592 -20.08 37.63 -31.09
CA GLU A 592 -18.71 38.03 -30.75
C GLU A 592 -17.95 36.83 -30.16
N PRO A 593 -16.80 36.44 -30.72
CA PRO A 593 -15.99 35.35 -30.18
C PRO A 593 -15.45 35.67 -28.78
N THR A 594 -15.46 34.67 -27.90
CA THR A 594 -14.87 34.73 -26.56
C THR A 594 -14.00 33.52 -26.29
N SER A 595 -12.80 33.74 -25.76
CA SER A 595 -11.87 32.66 -25.46
C SER A 595 -12.34 31.85 -24.25
N LEU A 596 -12.54 30.55 -24.47
CA LEU A 596 -12.71 29.52 -23.45
C LEU A 596 -11.39 28.78 -23.30
N MET A 597 -10.86 28.77 -22.08
CA MET A 597 -9.77 27.91 -21.66
C MET A 597 -10.27 26.96 -20.59
N MET A 598 -9.94 25.68 -20.68
CA MET A 598 -10.19 24.71 -19.61
C MET A 598 -9.29 23.48 -19.76
N LYS A 599 -9.11 22.73 -18.67
CA LYS A 599 -8.53 21.39 -18.70
C LYS A 599 -9.53 20.36 -18.23
N ILE A 600 -9.49 19.21 -18.89
CA ILE A 600 -10.31 18.04 -18.54
C ILE A 600 -9.34 16.87 -18.34
N ARG A 601 -9.51 16.09 -17.26
CA ARG A 601 -8.71 14.87 -17.05
C ARG A 601 -9.58 13.67 -16.76
N ALA A 602 -9.24 12.53 -17.34
CA ALA A 602 -9.87 11.25 -17.03
C ALA A 602 -9.26 10.67 -15.74
N ARG A 603 -10.09 10.26 -14.79
CA ARG A 603 -9.62 9.79 -13.47
C ARG A 603 -10.01 8.36 -13.19
N ASN A 604 -9.20 7.68 -12.38
CA ASN A 604 -9.53 6.38 -11.80
C ASN A 604 -10.44 6.58 -10.57
N LEU A 605 -10.87 5.47 -9.97
CA LEU A 605 -11.78 5.47 -8.81
C LEU A 605 -11.23 6.23 -7.58
N SER A 606 -9.91 6.41 -7.48
CA SER A 606 -9.25 7.17 -6.41
C SER A 606 -9.04 8.65 -6.75
N GLY A 607 -9.55 9.13 -7.89
CA GLY A 607 -9.38 10.52 -8.34
C GLY A 607 -8.00 10.83 -8.94
N VAL A 608 -7.18 9.81 -9.25
CA VAL A 608 -5.88 9.97 -9.90
C VAL A 608 -6.06 9.92 -11.42
N THR A 609 -5.34 10.76 -12.15
CA THR A 609 -5.39 10.79 -13.61
C THR A 609 -4.92 9.46 -14.22
N THR A 610 -5.72 8.90 -15.11
CA THR A 610 -5.38 7.68 -15.87
C THR A 610 -4.55 8.06 -17.09
N ARG A 611 -3.28 7.69 -17.10
CA ARG A 611 -2.33 8.13 -18.13
C ARG A 611 -2.51 7.40 -19.46
N ASN A 612 -3.20 6.26 -19.45
CA ASN A 612 -3.47 5.47 -20.65
C ASN A 612 -4.76 5.87 -21.36
N TYR A 613 -5.46 6.92 -20.89
CA TYR A 613 -6.63 7.45 -21.59
C TYR A 613 -6.22 8.35 -22.74
N PHE A 614 -5.84 7.74 -23.87
CA PHE A 614 -5.51 8.45 -25.10
C PHE A 614 -5.97 7.67 -26.34
N LYS A 615 -5.87 8.31 -27.50
CA LYS A 615 -6.14 7.73 -28.81
C LYS A 615 -4.97 8.03 -29.75
N ASP A 616 -4.51 7.01 -30.48
CA ASP A 616 -3.55 7.16 -31.58
C ASP A 616 -4.02 6.40 -32.83
N GLU A 617 -3.14 6.22 -33.83
CA GLU A 617 -3.48 5.53 -35.08
C GLU A 617 -3.79 4.03 -34.90
N THR A 618 -3.34 3.43 -33.79
CA THR A 618 -3.36 1.99 -33.52
C THR A 618 -4.21 1.58 -32.32
N VAL A 619 -4.53 2.52 -31.41
CA VAL A 619 -5.34 2.29 -30.22
C VAL A 619 -6.34 3.41 -29.96
N ASP A 620 -7.55 3.06 -29.51
CA ASP A 620 -8.60 4.01 -29.13
C ASP A 620 -9.13 3.68 -27.72
N PHE A 621 -8.38 4.08 -26.68
CA PHE A 621 -8.87 4.04 -25.30
C PHE A 621 -9.63 5.30 -24.91
N ALA A 622 -9.39 6.42 -25.59
CA ALA A 622 -10.03 7.70 -25.32
C ALA A 622 -11.12 8.06 -26.34
N SER A 623 -12.36 8.08 -25.87
CA SER A 623 -13.54 8.47 -26.66
C SER A 623 -14.35 9.61 -26.02
N GLY A 624 -13.78 10.25 -25.00
CA GLY A 624 -14.39 11.36 -24.28
C GLY A 624 -14.62 12.55 -25.20
N SER A 625 -15.86 13.03 -25.25
CA SER A 625 -16.32 14.18 -26.02
C SER A 625 -16.99 15.19 -25.11
N ALA A 626 -16.83 16.48 -25.43
CA ALA A 626 -17.42 17.59 -24.70
C ALA A 626 -18.55 18.24 -25.51
N LEU A 627 -19.60 18.65 -24.80
CA LEU A 627 -20.69 19.46 -25.34
C LEU A 627 -20.95 20.64 -24.42
N LEU A 628 -20.86 21.88 -24.93
CA LEU A 628 -21.27 23.05 -24.17
C LEU A 628 -22.78 23.12 -24.10
N VAL A 629 -23.32 23.38 -22.92
CA VAL A 629 -24.74 23.67 -22.69
C VAL A 629 -24.87 25.05 -22.07
N ALA A 630 -26.00 25.71 -22.29
CA ALA A 630 -26.25 27.00 -21.67
C ALA A 630 -27.72 27.22 -21.34
N GLU A 631 -27.96 28.00 -20.29
CA GLU A 631 -29.27 28.49 -19.91
C GLU A 631 -29.16 29.88 -19.29
N ASN A 632 -30.24 30.66 -19.33
CA ASN A 632 -30.26 31.98 -18.70
C ASN A 632 -31.15 31.97 -17.46
N GLY A 633 -30.55 32.10 -16.28
CA GLY A 633 -31.26 32.26 -15.01
C GLY A 633 -32.09 31.03 -14.58
N ASN A 634 -31.58 29.81 -14.81
CA ASN A 634 -32.24 28.54 -14.46
C ASN A 634 -33.66 28.40 -15.04
N ALA A 635 -33.87 28.88 -16.27
CA ALA A 635 -35.19 28.93 -16.88
C ALA A 635 -35.65 27.59 -17.48
N GLY A 636 -34.79 26.56 -17.51
CA GLY A 636 -35.07 25.28 -18.18
C GLY A 636 -35.22 25.40 -19.69
N VAL A 637 -34.54 26.36 -20.30
CA VAL A 637 -34.47 26.56 -21.75
C VAL A 637 -33.03 26.37 -22.19
N ASP A 638 -32.78 25.24 -22.84
CA ASP A 638 -31.45 24.85 -23.31
C ASP A 638 -31.06 25.62 -24.58
N PHE A 639 -30.00 26.41 -24.47
CA PHE A 639 -29.43 27.21 -25.53
C PHE A 639 -28.24 26.55 -26.24
N GLN A 640 -27.95 25.27 -25.98
CA GLN A 640 -26.84 24.52 -26.59
C GLN A 640 -26.72 24.73 -28.10
N VAL A 641 -27.82 24.69 -28.85
CA VAL A 641 -27.82 24.80 -30.32
C VAL A 641 -27.34 26.16 -30.85
N ARG A 642 -27.21 27.16 -29.98
CA ARG A 642 -26.71 28.51 -30.29
C ARG A 642 -25.26 28.72 -29.87
N LEU A 643 -24.64 27.74 -29.21
CA LEU A 643 -23.22 27.76 -28.89
C LEU A 643 -22.43 27.10 -30.02
N THR A 644 -21.42 27.80 -30.51
CA THR A 644 -20.53 27.32 -31.57
C THR A 644 -19.08 27.59 -31.24
N GLY A 645 -18.15 26.88 -31.89
CA GLY A 645 -16.71 27.16 -31.83
C GLY A 645 -15.92 26.26 -30.88
N LEU A 646 -16.57 25.37 -30.12
CA LEU A 646 -15.86 24.36 -29.33
C LEU A 646 -15.18 23.36 -30.28
N THR A 647 -13.86 23.20 -30.14
CA THR A 647 -13.10 22.19 -30.87
C THR A 647 -13.29 20.80 -30.27
N ASP A 648 -13.33 19.78 -31.11
CA ASP A 648 -13.33 18.38 -30.65
C ASP A 648 -12.11 18.10 -29.75
N LEU A 649 -12.33 17.31 -28.68
CA LEU A 649 -11.26 16.89 -27.78
C LEU A 649 -10.33 15.90 -28.49
N LYS A 650 -9.02 16.03 -28.26
CA LYS A 650 -7.98 15.21 -28.88
C LYS A 650 -7.03 14.68 -27.81
N TRP A 651 -7.39 13.53 -27.25
CA TRP A 651 -6.64 12.88 -26.18
C TRP A 651 -5.35 12.28 -26.73
N GLU A 652 -4.28 13.06 -26.76
CA GLU A 652 -2.96 12.63 -27.23
C GLU A 652 -2.21 11.86 -26.13
N LYS A 653 -1.38 10.91 -26.54
CA LYS A 653 -0.56 10.10 -25.61
C LYS A 653 0.35 10.96 -24.72
N ASP A 654 0.94 12.01 -25.31
CA ASP A 654 1.88 12.89 -24.62
C ASP A 654 1.22 13.72 -23.50
N ASP A 655 -0.10 13.89 -23.55
CA ASP A 655 -0.87 14.63 -22.54
C ASP A 655 -1.32 13.75 -21.35
N GLN A 656 -1.01 12.45 -21.38
CA GLN A 656 -1.17 11.53 -20.24
C GLN A 656 -2.57 11.56 -19.60
N GLY A 657 -3.63 11.50 -20.41
CA GLY A 657 -5.00 11.48 -19.92
C GLY A 657 -5.57 12.84 -19.52
N VAL A 658 -4.93 13.93 -19.97
CA VAL A 658 -5.40 15.31 -19.84
C VAL A 658 -5.69 15.90 -21.22
N GLN A 659 -6.76 16.67 -21.32
CA GLN A 659 -7.10 17.48 -22.48
C GLN A 659 -7.09 18.95 -22.10
N ALA A 660 -6.20 19.73 -22.71
CA ALA A 660 -6.32 21.19 -22.71
C ALA A 660 -7.26 21.64 -23.84
N VAL A 661 -8.13 22.58 -23.53
CA VAL A 661 -9.06 23.19 -24.48
C VAL A 661 -8.80 24.68 -24.53
N GLU A 662 -8.54 25.17 -25.74
CA GLU A 662 -8.49 26.59 -26.08
C GLU A 662 -9.39 26.78 -27.30
N SER A 663 -10.53 27.42 -27.13
CA SER A 663 -11.54 27.59 -28.18
C SER A 663 -12.16 28.98 -28.15
N ASP A 664 -12.44 29.52 -29.32
CA ASP A 664 -13.20 30.76 -29.46
C ASP A 664 -14.69 30.42 -29.57
N ILE A 665 -15.41 30.58 -28.45
CA ILE A 665 -16.83 30.26 -28.34
C ILE A 665 -17.68 31.48 -28.67
N GLN A 666 -18.76 31.25 -29.43
CA GLN A 666 -19.77 32.25 -29.75
C GLN A 666 -21.14 31.79 -29.28
N PHE A 667 -21.94 32.74 -28.81
CA PHE A 667 -23.38 32.58 -28.64
C PHE A 667 -24.11 33.32 -29.76
N THR A 668 -24.74 32.59 -30.67
CA THR A 668 -25.23 33.15 -31.93
C THR A 668 -26.55 33.89 -31.76
N ARG A 669 -26.76 35.06 -32.39
CA ARG A 669 -28.06 35.76 -32.41
C ARG A 669 -29.13 35.03 -33.23
N LEU A 670 -30.39 35.41 -33.06
CA LEU A 670 -31.45 34.95 -33.96
C LEU A 670 -31.33 35.59 -35.36
N LEU A 671 -31.71 34.83 -36.39
CA LEU A 671 -31.70 35.29 -37.78
C LEU A 671 -32.90 36.19 -38.11
N ASP A 672 -32.88 36.79 -39.30
CA ASP A 672 -33.96 37.58 -39.91
C ASP A 672 -34.42 38.80 -39.10
N GLY A 673 -33.52 39.35 -38.29
CA GLY A 673 -33.79 40.54 -37.47
C GLY A 673 -34.70 40.28 -36.27
N ASN A 674 -34.89 39.01 -35.90
CA ASN A 674 -35.59 38.65 -34.66
C ASN A 674 -34.79 39.16 -33.44
N LEU A 675 -35.49 39.83 -32.53
CA LEU A 675 -34.91 40.44 -31.34
C LEU A 675 -34.94 39.44 -30.18
N ASP A 676 -33.86 39.38 -29.43
CA ASP A 676 -33.73 38.50 -28.27
C ASP A 676 -32.70 39.02 -27.26
N GLY A 677 -32.79 38.49 -26.04
CA GLY A 677 -32.06 39.01 -24.88
C GLY A 677 -32.67 40.29 -24.28
N PRO A 678 -31.95 40.97 -23.37
CA PRO A 678 -30.59 40.65 -22.94
C PRO A 678 -30.54 39.38 -22.07
N TYR A 679 -29.43 38.66 -22.13
CA TYR A 679 -29.19 37.52 -21.27
C TYR A 679 -28.20 37.93 -20.18
N ALA A 680 -28.72 38.32 -19.04
CA ALA A 680 -27.94 38.88 -17.93
C ALA A 680 -27.41 37.82 -16.95
N SER A 681 -27.68 36.53 -17.17
CA SER A 681 -27.22 35.44 -16.31
C SER A 681 -27.11 34.15 -17.12
N MET A 682 -26.38 34.20 -18.24
CA MET A 682 -26.17 33.04 -19.09
C MET A 682 -25.16 32.10 -18.44
N ALA A 683 -25.63 31.07 -17.76
CA ALA A 683 -24.81 29.97 -17.28
C ALA A 683 -24.34 29.15 -18.49
N ILE A 684 -23.04 28.90 -18.58
CA ILE A 684 -22.43 28.02 -19.58
C ILE A 684 -21.77 26.88 -18.83
N GLY A 685 -22.13 25.65 -19.17
CA GLY A 685 -21.54 24.44 -18.61
C GLY A 685 -21.06 23.50 -19.70
N VAL A 686 -20.32 22.48 -19.29
CA VAL A 686 -19.84 21.40 -20.16
C VAL A 686 -20.40 20.06 -19.70
N GLN A 687 -20.88 19.29 -20.67
CA GLN A 687 -21.23 17.88 -20.51
C GLN A 687 -20.12 17.03 -21.11
N MET A 688 -19.83 15.90 -20.47
CA MET A 688 -18.93 14.89 -21.00
C MET A 688 -19.67 13.59 -21.26
N SER A 689 -19.24 12.90 -22.32
CA SER A 689 -19.69 11.53 -22.60
C SER A 689 -18.61 10.76 -23.35
N ASP A 690 -18.57 9.46 -23.15
CA ASP A 690 -17.70 8.55 -23.90
C ASP A 690 -18.41 7.23 -24.24
N LYS A 691 -17.74 6.33 -24.96
CA LYS A 691 -18.30 5.03 -25.38
C LYS A 691 -18.61 4.08 -24.23
N ASP A 692 -17.96 4.28 -23.08
CA ASP A 692 -18.11 3.49 -21.88
C ASP A 692 -19.17 4.08 -20.92
N GLY A 693 -19.74 5.25 -21.25
CA GLY A 693 -20.74 5.94 -20.43
C GLY A 693 -20.14 6.70 -19.26
N VAL A 694 -18.85 7.07 -19.33
CA VAL A 694 -18.17 7.92 -18.36
C VAL A 694 -18.70 9.35 -18.48
N LEU A 695 -19.04 9.95 -17.34
CA LEU A 695 -19.64 11.28 -17.25
C LEU A 695 -18.70 12.27 -16.57
N ILE A 696 -19.06 13.55 -16.63
CA ILE A 696 -18.34 14.60 -15.90
C ILE A 696 -18.60 14.46 -14.39
N ASP A 697 -17.55 14.63 -13.60
CA ASP A 697 -17.65 14.66 -12.14
C ASP A 697 -18.26 15.97 -11.63
N SER A 698 -18.81 15.92 -10.42
CA SER A 698 -19.23 17.10 -9.66
C SER A 698 -20.17 18.03 -10.44
N SER A 699 -21.06 17.45 -11.25
CA SER A 699 -22.05 18.19 -12.04
C SER A 699 -22.95 19.04 -11.13
N ASP A 700 -23.19 20.27 -11.55
CA ASP A 700 -23.93 21.29 -10.77
C ASP A 700 -24.89 22.11 -11.64
N MET A 701 -25.13 21.67 -12.87
CA MET A 701 -25.98 22.35 -13.84
C MET A 701 -26.83 21.36 -14.67
N ASN A 702 -28.04 21.77 -15.05
CA ASN A 702 -28.88 21.10 -16.04
C ASN A 702 -29.73 22.10 -16.84
N ALA A 703 -29.25 22.49 -18.02
CA ALA A 703 -29.87 23.51 -18.87
C ALA A 703 -31.32 23.22 -19.33
N LYS A 704 -31.79 21.97 -19.17
CA LYS A 704 -33.09 21.53 -19.68
C LYS A 704 -34.21 21.64 -18.65
N THR A 705 -33.90 21.97 -17.41
CA THR A 705 -34.87 21.98 -16.33
C THR A 705 -34.80 23.27 -15.53
N SER A 706 -35.89 23.61 -14.83
CA SER A 706 -35.97 24.82 -14.00
C SER A 706 -36.01 24.53 -12.50
N ASP A 707 -35.94 23.24 -12.14
CA ASP A 707 -35.73 22.81 -10.77
C ASP A 707 -34.26 22.95 -10.35
N ASP A 708 -34.01 22.80 -9.06
CA ASP A 708 -32.66 22.71 -8.53
C ASP A 708 -32.12 21.30 -8.80
N CYS A 709 -31.24 21.16 -9.79
CA CYS A 709 -30.74 19.87 -10.23
C CYS A 709 -29.96 19.12 -9.14
N ALA A 710 -29.39 19.85 -8.16
CA ALA A 710 -28.66 19.25 -7.04
C ALA A 710 -29.63 18.60 -6.04
N ILE A 711 -30.81 19.19 -5.85
CA ILE A 711 -31.88 18.61 -5.02
C ILE A 711 -32.54 17.42 -5.73
N SER A 712 -32.72 17.51 -7.05
CA SER A 712 -33.37 16.44 -7.84
C SER A 712 -32.44 15.35 -8.34
N ASP A 713 -31.14 15.42 -8.02
CA ASP A 713 -30.10 14.48 -8.45
C ASP A 713 -30.11 14.29 -9.98
N SER A 714 -30.20 15.42 -10.70
CA SER A 714 -30.35 15.45 -12.15
C SER A 714 -29.32 16.33 -12.87
N CYS A 715 -28.32 16.84 -12.15
CA CYS A 715 -27.25 17.63 -12.77
C CYS A 715 -26.46 16.76 -13.74
N ASN A 716 -26.22 17.27 -14.94
CA ASN A 716 -25.58 16.53 -16.04
C ASN A 716 -24.43 17.31 -16.70
N ALA A 717 -24.22 18.57 -16.31
CA ALA A 717 -23.15 19.43 -16.77
C ALA A 717 -22.42 20.04 -15.58
N LYS A 718 -21.15 20.40 -15.81
CA LYS A 718 -20.38 21.23 -14.89
C LYS A 718 -20.40 22.68 -15.35
N LEU A 719 -20.81 23.59 -14.48
CA LEU A 719 -20.78 25.03 -14.74
C LEU A 719 -19.34 25.51 -14.93
N ILE A 720 -19.08 26.18 -16.05
CA ILE A 720 -17.80 26.83 -16.34
C ILE A 720 -17.83 28.28 -15.87
N SER A 721 -18.87 29.01 -16.28
CA SER A 721 -18.98 30.44 -15.98
C SER A 721 -20.41 30.95 -16.19
N THR A 722 -20.70 32.15 -15.68
CA THR A 722 -21.93 32.90 -15.97
C THR A 722 -21.57 34.17 -16.72
N GLN A 723 -22.11 34.32 -17.93
CA GLN A 723 -21.81 35.42 -18.86
C GLN A 723 -23.01 36.34 -19.07
N HIS A 724 -22.74 37.55 -19.56
CA HIS A 724 -23.77 38.49 -20.01
C HIS A 724 -23.72 38.65 -21.53
N TYR A 725 -24.77 38.22 -22.23
CA TYR A 725 -24.87 38.39 -23.68
C TYR A 725 -25.84 39.49 -24.07
N ARG A 726 -25.42 40.33 -25.03
CA ARG A 726 -26.21 41.44 -25.59
C ARG A 726 -26.41 41.27 -27.07
N HIS A 727 -27.64 41.41 -27.53
CA HIS A 727 -27.91 41.56 -28.96
C HIS A 727 -27.54 42.99 -29.36
N GLY A 728 -26.40 43.14 -30.05
CA GLY A 728 -25.82 44.43 -30.40
C GLY A 728 -26.14 44.92 -31.82
N ARG A 729 -26.07 46.23 -32.01
CA ARG A 729 -25.96 46.88 -33.32
C ARG A 729 -25.25 48.22 -33.22
N MET A 730 -24.67 48.70 -34.31
CA MET A 730 -24.13 50.07 -34.37
C MET A 730 -25.02 50.99 -35.21
N VAL A 731 -25.26 52.21 -34.75
CA VAL A 731 -26.15 53.19 -35.40
C VAL A 731 -25.41 54.49 -35.66
N LEU A 732 -25.65 55.09 -36.82
CA LEU A 732 -25.15 56.40 -37.20
C LEU A 732 -26.31 57.39 -37.36
N GLU A 733 -26.08 58.64 -36.97
CA GLU A 733 -27.01 59.74 -37.20
C GLU A 733 -26.53 60.63 -38.36
N ASN A 734 -27.45 61.20 -39.13
CA ASN A 734 -27.08 62.18 -40.15
C ASN A 734 -26.44 63.41 -39.50
N ALA A 735 -25.40 63.94 -40.13
CA ALA A 735 -24.64 65.07 -39.61
C ALA A 735 -24.63 66.24 -40.60
N TYR A 736 -24.68 67.46 -40.08
CA TYR A 736 -24.89 68.68 -40.87
C TYR A 736 -23.87 69.74 -40.45
N GLY A 737 -23.31 70.46 -41.42
CA GLY A 737 -22.44 71.60 -41.13
C GLY A 737 -21.98 72.34 -42.38
N PRO A 738 -21.37 73.52 -42.23
CA PRO A 738 -20.81 74.25 -43.36
C PRO A 738 -19.66 73.46 -43.99
N GLU A 739 -19.46 73.61 -45.29
CA GLU A 739 -18.39 72.91 -46.01
C GLU A 739 -16.97 73.35 -45.62
N THR A 740 -16.85 74.38 -44.76
CA THR A 740 -15.61 74.91 -44.21
C THR A 740 -15.15 74.19 -42.94
N ASP A 741 -16.05 73.46 -42.27
CA ASP A 741 -15.81 72.91 -40.94
C ASP A 741 -15.72 71.39 -40.95
N THR A 742 -15.20 70.85 -39.85
CA THR A 742 -15.27 69.41 -39.59
C THR A 742 -16.66 69.07 -39.04
N ILE A 743 -17.40 68.25 -39.78
CA ILE A 743 -18.70 67.75 -39.34
C ILE A 743 -18.48 66.54 -38.45
N ARG A 744 -18.99 66.60 -37.22
CA ARG A 744 -19.00 65.49 -36.25
C ARG A 744 -20.25 64.66 -36.46
N MET A 745 -20.09 63.40 -36.80
CA MET A 745 -21.18 62.44 -36.98
C MET A 745 -21.19 61.47 -35.79
N PRO A 746 -22.24 61.49 -34.95
CA PRO A 746 -22.35 60.57 -33.82
C PRO A 746 -22.47 59.13 -34.30
N VAL A 747 -21.74 58.23 -33.65
CA VAL A 747 -21.86 56.78 -33.80
C VAL A 747 -22.13 56.18 -32.43
N THR A 748 -23.11 55.29 -32.35
CA THR A 748 -23.58 54.73 -31.08
C THR A 748 -23.69 53.20 -31.19
N ALA A 749 -23.05 52.49 -30.26
CA ALA A 749 -23.25 51.07 -30.06
C ALA A 749 -24.49 50.89 -29.18
N GLN A 750 -25.48 50.18 -29.71
CA GLN A 750 -26.75 49.92 -29.03
C GLN A 750 -26.90 48.42 -28.73
N TYR A 751 -27.72 48.10 -27.74
CA TYR A 751 -28.22 46.74 -27.53
C TYR A 751 -29.72 46.75 -27.26
N TRP A 752 -30.37 45.61 -27.50
CA TRP A 752 -31.78 45.40 -27.16
C TRP A 752 -31.92 45.10 -25.66
N ASP A 753 -32.66 45.93 -24.92
CA ASP A 753 -32.88 45.77 -23.47
C ASP A 753 -34.09 44.89 -23.10
N GLY A 754 -34.75 44.29 -24.10
CA GLY A 754 -35.99 43.55 -23.97
C GLY A 754 -37.22 44.33 -24.47
N ALA A 755 -37.12 45.65 -24.59
CA ALA A 755 -38.23 46.52 -25.01
C ALA A 755 -37.83 47.53 -26.10
N GLN A 756 -36.60 48.03 -26.08
CA GLN A 756 -36.10 49.00 -27.05
C GLN A 756 -34.58 48.88 -27.23
N TRP A 757 -34.09 49.54 -28.27
CA TRP A 757 -32.65 49.70 -28.47
C TRP A 757 -32.14 50.85 -27.60
N VAL A 758 -31.20 50.55 -26.71
CA VAL A 758 -30.58 51.52 -25.80
C VAL A 758 -29.07 51.57 -26.04
N VAL A 759 -28.44 52.68 -25.68
CA VAL A 759 -26.98 52.82 -25.78
C VAL A 759 -26.30 51.86 -24.81
N ASN A 760 -25.31 51.10 -25.29
CA ASN A 760 -24.51 50.25 -24.43
C ASN A 760 -23.46 51.10 -23.68
N THR A 761 -23.86 51.74 -22.59
CA THR A 761 -22.97 52.64 -21.82
C THR A 761 -21.80 51.92 -21.15
N LEU A 762 -21.76 50.58 -21.18
CA LEU A 762 -20.66 49.78 -20.67
C LEU A 762 -19.59 49.48 -21.73
N ASP A 763 -19.88 49.76 -23.01
CA ASP A 763 -18.93 49.54 -24.09
C ASP A 763 -17.83 50.60 -24.09
N ASN A 764 -16.63 50.16 -23.75
CA ASN A 764 -15.38 50.92 -23.85
C ASN A 764 -14.28 50.05 -24.49
N CYS A 765 -14.68 49.04 -25.27
CA CYS A 765 -13.75 48.04 -25.81
C CYS A 765 -13.97 47.77 -27.30
N THR A 766 -15.12 48.16 -27.86
CA THR A 766 -15.38 47.99 -29.30
C THR A 766 -14.44 48.88 -30.12
N ASP A 767 -13.79 48.26 -31.10
CA ASP A 767 -13.08 48.93 -32.19
C ASP A 767 -13.86 48.84 -33.49
N ILE A 768 -13.81 49.89 -34.31
CA ILE A 768 -14.34 49.83 -35.66
C ILE A 768 -13.28 49.32 -36.63
N ALA A 769 -13.69 48.44 -37.55
CA ALA A 769 -12.76 47.85 -38.50
C ALA A 769 -12.14 48.89 -39.45
N SER A 770 -12.91 49.93 -39.84
CA SER A 770 -12.39 51.06 -40.60
C SER A 770 -13.27 52.30 -40.53
N ALA A 771 -12.70 53.41 -40.09
CA ALA A 771 -13.35 54.72 -40.06
C ALA A 771 -13.33 55.45 -41.42
N GLY A 772 -12.45 55.05 -42.33
CA GLY A 772 -12.26 55.68 -43.63
C GLY A 772 -13.47 55.55 -44.55
N LEU A 773 -13.53 56.37 -45.60
CA LEU A 773 -14.51 56.13 -46.66
C LEU A 773 -14.16 54.86 -47.44
N PRO A 774 -15.10 53.91 -47.61
CA PRO A 774 -14.87 52.72 -48.41
C PRO A 774 -14.71 53.05 -49.90
N VAL A 775 -14.16 52.11 -50.66
CA VAL A 775 -13.94 52.26 -52.12
C VAL A 775 -15.27 52.17 -52.90
N THR A 776 -16.23 51.39 -52.39
CA THR A 776 -17.57 51.20 -52.97
C THR A 776 -18.65 51.74 -52.02
N ASP A 777 -19.88 51.85 -52.52
CA ASP A 777 -21.08 52.19 -51.72
C ASP A 777 -21.07 53.60 -51.07
N VAL A 778 -20.17 54.47 -51.53
CA VAL A 778 -20.20 55.90 -51.23
C VAL A 778 -21.02 56.63 -52.28
N VAL A 779 -22.06 57.34 -51.85
CA VAL A 779 -22.99 58.07 -52.72
C VAL A 779 -22.84 59.57 -52.47
N TYR A 780 -22.50 60.32 -53.52
CA TYR A 780 -22.40 61.77 -53.53
C TYR A 780 -23.60 62.40 -54.25
N ASN A 781 -24.26 63.39 -53.63
CA ASN A 781 -25.33 64.15 -54.25
C ASN A 781 -25.20 65.67 -53.96
N PRO A 782 -24.77 66.50 -54.93
CA PRO A 782 -24.42 66.14 -56.32
C PRO A 782 -23.14 65.29 -56.41
N ALA A 783 -22.89 64.71 -57.59
CA ALA A 783 -21.67 63.93 -57.84
C ALA A 783 -20.41 64.76 -57.58
N LEU A 784 -19.38 64.12 -57.01
CA LEU A 784 -18.09 64.74 -56.72
C LEU A 784 -17.38 65.13 -58.03
N VAL A 785 -16.98 66.40 -58.19
CA VAL A 785 -16.27 66.89 -59.38
C VAL A 785 -14.84 67.30 -59.07
N SER A 786 -13.87 67.01 -59.94
CA SER A 786 -12.47 67.40 -59.72
C SER A 786 -12.33 68.94 -59.62
N PRO A 787 -11.60 69.48 -58.61
CA PRO A 787 -10.70 68.80 -57.69
C PRO A 787 -11.30 68.44 -56.31
N GLN A 788 -12.63 68.45 -56.13
CA GLN A 788 -13.31 68.19 -54.86
C GLN A 788 -12.88 66.85 -54.23
N SER A 789 -12.74 66.86 -52.90
CA SER A 789 -12.53 65.66 -52.10
C SER A 789 -13.21 65.78 -50.74
N VAL A 790 -13.65 64.64 -50.22
CA VAL A 790 -14.22 64.47 -48.89
C VAL A 790 -13.47 63.34 -48.19
N THR A 791 -13.15 63.53 -46.91
CA THR A 791 -12.54 62.51 -46.07
C THR A 791 -13.38 62.26 -44.82
N ARG A 792 -13.27 61.04 -44.31
CA ARG A 792 -13.84 60.61 -43.04
C ARG A 792 -12.74 59.91 -42.24
N VAL A 793 -12.60 60.28 -40.98
CA VAL A 793 -11.69 59.63 -40.02
C VAL A 793 -12.41 59.42 -38.69
N ALA A 794 -11.89 58.53 -37.84
CA ALA A 794 -12.36 58.43 -36.46
C ALA A 794 -11.97 59.70 -35.67
N GLY A 795 -12.85 60.14 -34.78
CA GLY A 795 -12.52 61.15 -33.78
C GLY A 795 -11.51 60.61 -32.77
N THR A 796 -10.73 61.51 -32.16
CA THR A 796 -9.82 61.12 -31.09
C THR A 796 -10.60 60.81 -29.81
N ASN A 797 -10.58 59.57 -29.36
CA ASN A 797 -11.08 59.20 -28.05
C ASN A 797 -9.98 59.24 -26.98
N THR A 798 -10.41 59.26 -25.71
CA THR A 798 -9.52 59.39 -24.55
C THR A 798 -9.13 58.04 -23.93
N VAL A 799 -9.67 56.93 -24.45
CA VAL A 799 -9.41 55.55 -24.02
C VAL A 799 -8.34 54.95 -24.95
N PRO A 800 -7.20 54.46 -24.43
CA PRO A 800 -6.24 53.70 -25.22
C PRO A 800 -6.87 52.40 -25.74
N ASP A 801 -6.61 52.04 -26.99
CA ASP A 801 -7.02 50.76 -27.60
C ASP A 801 -8.54 50.49 -27.63
N SER A 802 -9.36 51.55 -27.69
CA SER A 802 -10.78 51.47 -28.07
C SER A 802 -11.25 52.72 -28.83
N ASP A 803 -11.97 52.51 -29.93
CA ASP A 803 -12.70 53.59 -30.61
C ASP A 803 -13.91 54.07 -29.82
N PHE A 804 -14.43 53.32 -28.84
CA PHE A 804 -15.66 53.65 -28.11
C PHE A 804 -15.41 54.11 -26.67
N SER A 805 -16.21 55.07 -26.21
CA SER A 805 -16.32 55.42 -24.79
C SER A 805 -17.79 55.55 -24.42
N VAL A 806 -18.23 54.80 -23.40
CA VAL A 806 -19.63 54.68 -22.95
C VAL A 806 -20.61 54.44 -24.10
N GLY A 807 -20.24 53.56 -25.04
CA GLY A 807 -21.06 53.18 -26.19
C GLY A 807 -21.18 54.26 -27.26
N ARG A 808 -20.29 55.27 -27.27
CA ARG A 808 -20.28 56.34 -28.26
C ARG A 808 -18.88 56.64 -28.81
N PHE A 809 -18.84 57.07 -30.08
CA PHE A 809 -17.70 57.78 -30.67
C PHE A 809 -18.18 58.71 -31.80
N GLU A 810 -17.27 59.48 -32.40
CA GLU A 810 -17.59 60.40 -33.48
C GLU A 810 -16.78 60.07 -34.74
N LEU A 811 -17.42 60.20 -35.91
CA LEU A 811 -16.73 60.27 -37.19
C LEU A 811 -16.55 61.74 -37.59
N LEU A 812 -15.35 62.09 -38.03
CA LEU A 812 -15.00 63.44 -38.46
C LEU A 812 -14.99 63.50 -39.98
N TRP A 813 -15.93 64.27 -40.53
CA TRP A 813 -16.11 64.46 -41.97
C TRP A 813 -15.61 65.83 -42.40
N GLN A 814 -14.79 65.89 -43.46
CA GLN A 814 -14.19 67.13 -43.94
C GLN A 814 -14.23 67.21 -45.47
N SER A 815 -14.52 68.39 -46.01
CA SER A 815 -14.17 68.73 -47.39
C SER A 815 -12.79 69.39 -47.41
N LEU A 816 -11.85 68.83 -48.18
CA LEU A 816 -10.43 69.21 -48.09
C LEU A 816 -9.99 70.32 -49.06
N VAL A 817 -10.84 70.72 -50.00
CA VAL A 817 -10.49 71.72 -51.01
C VAL A 817 -10.83 73.12 -50.51
N ALA A 818 -10.06 74.14 -50.87
CA ALA A 818 -10.36 75.53 -50.52
C ALA A 818 -11.52 76.11 -51.38
N THR A 819 -12.11 77.22 -50.92
CA THR A 819 -13.08 77.99 -51.70
C THR A 819 -12.49 78.43 -53.05
N PRO A 820 -13.26 78.42 -54.16
CA PRO A 820 -14.69 78.11 -54.29
C PRO A 820 -15.03 76.62 -54.50
N ASN A 821 -14.02 75.73 -54.49
CA ASN A 821 -14.16 74.33 -54.94
C ASN A 821 -14.43 73.33 -53.81
N ARG A 822 -14.99 73.78 -52.67
CA ARG A 822 -15.43 72.87 -51.59
C ARG A 822 -16.59 72.01 -52.08
N TYR A 823 -16.69 70.77 -51.58
CA TYR A 823 -17.85 69.94 -51.83
C TYR A 823 -19.06 70.50 -51.05
N ARG A 824 -20.17 70.73 -51.75
CA ARG A 824 -21.45 71.13 -51.15
C ARG A 824 -22.50 70.13 -51.60
N GLY A 825 -23.05 69.38 -50.66
CA GLY A 825 -23.91 68.23 -50.98
C GLY A 825 -23.99 67.21 -49.86
N GLN A 826 -24.67 66.12 -50.15
CA GLN A 826 -24.85 64.96 -49.31
C GLN A 826 -23.82 63.89 -49.67
N VAL A 827 -23.11 63.35 -48.66
CA VAL A 827 -22.29 62.15 -48.81
C VAL A 827 -22.85 61.07 -47.90
N THR A 828 -23.34 59.97 -48.49
CA THR A 828 -23.80 58.78 -47.77
C THR A 828 -22.75 57.69 -47.90
N ALA A 829 -22.29 57.11 -46.79
CA ALA A 829 -21.36 55.98 -46.81
C ALA A 829 -21.64 55.01 -45.65
N PRO A 830 -21.42 53.69 -45.83
CA PRO A 830 -21.43 52.76 -44.72
C PRO A 830 -20.21 52.97 -43.82
N LEU A 831 -20.31 52.51 -42.58
CA LEU A 831 -19.19 52.37 -41.64
C LEU A 831 -18.90 50.88 -41.49
N VAL A 832 -17.67 50.45 -41.74
CA VAL A 832 -17.30 49.03 -41.60
C VAL A 832 -17.18 48.73 -40.10
N VAL A 833 -18.09 47.91 -39.60
CA VAL A 833 -18.19 47.56 -38.17
C VAL A 833 -17.91 46.07 -37.96
N PRO A 834 -17.59 45.63 -36.74
CA PRO A 834 -17.54 44.21 -36.43
C PRO A 834 -18.85 43.49 -36.79
N ALA A 835 -18.75 42.23 -37.23
CA ALA A 835 -19.90 41.48 -37.72
C ALA A 835 -21.04 41.37 -36.69
N TRP A 836 -20.71 41.24 -35.40
CA TRP A 836 -21.67 41.21 -34.28
C TRP A 836 -22.41 42.53 -34.04
N LEU A 837 -21.98 43.64 -34.66
CA LEU A 837 -22.64 44.95 -34.60
C LEU A 837 -23.32 45.37 -35.91
N GLN A 838 -23.27 44.53 -36.94
CA GLN A 838 -24.11 44.69 -38.13
C GLN A 838 -25.58 44.44 -37.81
N TRP A 839 -26.48 44.97 -38.63
CA TRP A 839 -27.93 44.78 -38.45
C TRP A 839 -28.66 44.64 -39.79
N TYR A 840 -29.88 44.10 -39.73
CA TYR A 840 -30.81 43.97 -40.85
C TYR A 840 -31.44 45.33 -41.21
N TRP A 841 -30.63 46.25 -41.71
CA TRP A 841 -31.08 47.58 -42.14
C TRP A 841 -31.98 47.54 -43.38
N ASN A 842 -31.87 46.46 -44.17
CA ASN A 842 -32.70 46.16 -45.34
C ASN A 842 -32.77 47.30 -46.40
N TRP A 843 -31.75 48.14 -46.50
CA TRP A 843 -31.70 49.26 -47.48
C TRP A 843 -31.58 48.77 -48.93
N ASN A 844 -31.07 47.56 -49.14
CA ASN A 844 -30.99 46.89 -50.44
C ASN A 844 -32.12 45.88 -50.70
N SER A 845 -33.05 45.68 -49.77
CA SER A 845 -34.09 44.63 -49.85
C SER A 845 -33.53 43.20 -49.97
N ASP A 846 -32.34 42.95 -49.44
CA ASP A 846 -31.63 41.65 -49.50
C ASP A 846 -31.80 40.81 -48.24
N GLY A 847 -32.39 41.36 -47.17
CA GLY A 847 -32.60 40.65 -45.91
C GLY A 847 -31.31 40.23 -45.20
N ALA A 848 -30.16 40.83 -45.53
CA ALA A 848 -28.87 40.46 -44.98
C ALA A 848 -28.41 41.39 -43.85
N LEU A 849 -27.48 40.90 -43.03
CA LEU A 849 -26.70 41.75 -42.14
C LEU A 849 -25.89 42.74 -42.96
N SER A 850 -25.87 43.99 -42.53
CA SER A 850 -25.18 45.06 -43.24
C SER A 850 -24.56 46.05 -42.27
N ASP A 851 -23.48 46.67 -42.73
CA ASP A 851 -22.88 47.84 -42.11
C ASP A 851 -23.91 49.00 -42.03
N PRO A 852 -23.92 49.75 -40.91
CA PRO A 852 -24.78 50.91 -40.78
C PRO A 852 -24.29 52.06 -41.67
N ARG A 853 -25.22 52.93 -42.09
CA ARG A 853 -24.93 54.07 -42.98
C ARG A 853 -25.65 55.33 -42.52
N ALA A 854 -25.01 56.47 -42.73
CA ALA A 854 -25.61 57.79 -42.55
C ALA A 854 -25.05 58.78 -43.57
N SER A 855 -25.66 59.96 -43.63
CA SER A 855 -25.32 61.04 -44.55
C SER A 855 -24.65 62.21 -43.82
N ALA A 856 -23.52 62.70 -44.35
CA ALA A 856 -22.93 63.98 -44.00
C ALA A 856 -23.37 65.04 -45.02
N PHE A 857 -23.91 66.16 -44.56
CA PHE A 857 -24.39 67.27 -45.40
C PHE A 857 -23.49 68.48 -45.26
N PHE A 858 -22.77 68.81 -46.33
CA PHE A 858 -21.89 69.96 -46.41
C PHE A 858 -22.60 71.15 -47.06
N GLY A 859 -22.78 72.24 -46.30
CA GLY A 859 -23.40 73.50 -46.74
C GLY A 859 -24.66 73.85 -45.96
N THR A 860 -25.17 75.08 -46.14
CA THR A 860 -26.38 75.55 -45.46
C THR A 860 -27.62 74.78 -45.90
N TYR A 861 -28.37 74.22 -44.95
CA TYR A 861 -29.70 73.66 -45.19
C TYR A 861 -30.61 74.73 -45.81
N ARG A 862 -30.79 74.71 -47.13
CA ARG A 862 -31.86 75.46 -47.79
C ARG A 862 -33.16 74.72 -47.49
N GLY A 863 -33.83 75.13 -46.42
CA GLY A 863 -35.27 74.98 -46.36
C GLY A 863 -35.89 75.61 -47.62
N HIS A 864 -37.03 75.07 -48.04
CA HIS A 864 -37.89 75.50 -49.15
C HIS A 864 -37.66 76.97 -49.61
N ASP A 865 -37.56 77.20 -50.92
CA ASP A 865 -37.23 78.48 -51.61
C ASP A 865 -38.14 79.71 -51.29
N ARG A 866 -38.97 79.67 -50.24
CA ARG A 866 -39.89 80.73 -49.81
C ARG A 866 -39.61 81.33 -48.42
N VAL A 867 -38.48 81.01 -47.77
CA VAL A 867 -38.10 81.67 -46.51
C VAL A 867 -37.03 82.74 -46.76
N ILE A 868 -37.38 84.01 -46.56
CA ILE A 868 -36.58 85.19 -46.94
C ILE A 868 -35.87 85.86 -45.74
N GLN A 869 -35.91 85.28 -44.53
CA GLN A 869 -35.12 85.78 -43.41
C GLN A 869 -34.84 84.72 -42.35
N TRP A 870 -33.58 84.66 -41.91
CA TRP A 870 -33.15 84.07 -40.64
C TRP A 870 -32.44 85.16 -39.84
N ARG A 871 -32.70 85.21 -38.53
CA ARG A 871 -32.02 86.11 -37.59
C ARG A 871 -31.23 85.24 -36.62
N GLU A 872 -29.91 85.29 -36.71
CA GLU A 872 -29.03 84.81 -35.64
C GLU A 872 -29.18 85.73 -34.43
N VAL A 873 -29.31 85.13 -33.24
CA VAL A 873 -29.16 85.81 -31.96
C VAL A 873 -27.94 85.18 -31.32
N ASN A 874 -26.87 85.97 -31.20
CA ASN A 874 -25.62 85.61 -30.52
C ASN A 874 -25.85 85.31 -29.04
#